data_AF-A0A4Q4X9Y3-F1
#
_entry.id   AF-A0A4Q4X9Y3-F1
#
_cell.length_a   1.000
_cell.length_b   1.000
_cell.length_c   1.000
_cell.angle_alpha   90.00
_cell.angle_beta   90.00
_cell.angle_gamma   90.00
#
_symmetry.space_group_name_H-M   'P 1'
#
loop_
_entity.id
_entity.type
_entity.pdbx_description
1 polymer ?
#
loop_
_entity_poly.entity_id
_entity_poly.type
_entity_poly.pdbx_seq_one_letter_code
_entity_poly.pdbx_strand_id
1 'polypeptide(L)'
;MASERSQRSRPRRCDEEDEQNPQENGNLRDGATTPPDVETPEYDARLPATADPPSPLKPDATSTIEVQAIKARGAGKHAICINQDDTEERNRQVQSMAKIYAKASRVVVWLEEPTAGNGQMHGEAITDGDRALEELRVAADGQPTESLDGETNQQTILSLLQRSWFQRIWVLQEVAAARHILIMCRSTEIDGYTFCSGLNASKLACQDSDTQSRIRSATYLIKRAIFRPKYATSRSDRFSLDIRPLGELMDMYYDRMTTDRRDKVYALLGMSSDDRISAGLSPDYKISWKDLFSRLAKSLIGEQASVETWEEKEIAVINSKGCVLGEVSSVESGGVWNDRQSVNIASKNIPGYLGQRKEWGGHWALHTTVKSIRKGDVVCLLEGASKPSIIRLYEDYCVVIAIAVTPTNDKRIEGLHINWPDLWRSITIFSRDFLLIWDWEKSWETSGEREDYESLMNSRMAKHAKTELESYLDKAARLRNMGLILGDLEKDKEAEENLRKAINAHDKASGKELSHTLAAMDNLTLMYRGRGSLQKANKLGIITDILGRRGDYAQTTEKGMIRIAGSFDQEVMKLLLDQRKDEAQITEKVVEAAAGNTGNSKEAAAGNEGNGKEVIALLLDQRSDEVKITEEVVKVAADNWNNGKEVIALLLDQRGSEVNITEEVVKAAAGSYSGKEVMALLLDQRSDEVKITEEVVKAAAGSWDSKQVMALLLDQRGSEVNITEEVVKAAAGNGRFDLRSGGVYLGNNATQSSGKEVMALLLDQRGTEVKITEEVVKEAASNEFAGCEVIKFLHRTIGINVTAGVIEAAATNGQEQLLCFLDQCNSIGSDKESWLKISRLYNAAKNGDAATVRKLVDDGTPPDKQNISRQTPLWIASAMGHKAVVQVLLATDAVDLNVRSVAGQTPLFLAAACGHPEVVKLLLDHGAEQNCIDKGGRSPLSAAQLYHQAKVVDILTEYDAQEHKRHGRNSGRE
;
A
#
# COMPACT_ATOMS: atom_id res chain seq x y z
N MET A 1 59.55 -16.65 8.16
CA MET A 1 60.82 -17.06 7.50
C MET A 1 60.46 -17.75 6.21
N ALA A 2 61.21 -17.40 5.16
CA ALA A 2 60.99 -17.74 3.77
C ALA A 2 61.54 -19.13 3.38
N SER A 3 61.07 -19.64 2.24
CA SER A 3 61.87 -20.26 1.16
C SER A 3 60.93 -20.48 -0.04
N GLU A 4 60.96 -19.65 -1.10
CA GLU A 4 61.72 -19.79 -2.37
C GLU A 4 61.27 -21.00 -3.25
N ARG A 5 61.06 -20.98 -4.58
CA ARG A 5 61.33 -20.10 -5.76
C ARG A 5 60.51 -20.71 -6.94
N SER A 6 59.76 -19.97 -7.79
CA SER A 6 60.13 -19.09 -8.94
C SER A 6 60.27 -19.78 -10.31
N GLN A 7 59.47 -19.32 -11.30
CA GLN A 7 59.81 -18.97 -12.71
C GLN A 7 58.57 -18.21 -13.30
N ARG A 8 58.53 -16.86 -13.44
CA ARG A 8 58.96 -15.94 -14.53
C ARG A 8 58.43 -16.34 -15.93
N SER A 9 57.85 -15.48 -16.79
CA SER A 9 58.12 -14.06 -17.13
C SER A 9 57.02 -13.43 -18.03
N ARG A 10 56.86 -12.08 -18.00
CA ARG A 10 56.06 -11.19 -18.91
C ARG A 10 56.86 -10.84 -20.22
N PRO A 11 56.62 -9.75 -21.02
CA PRO A 11 55.49 -8.80 -21.30
C PRO A 11 55.34 -8.32 -22.81
N ARG A 12 54.52 -7.27 -23.06
CA ARG A 12 54.52 -6.23 -24.18
C ARG A 12 53.57 -6.53 -25.36
N ARG A 13 53.06 -5.63 -26.22
CA ARG A 13 52.97 -4.15 -26.45
C ARG A 13 51.86 -3.91 -27.53
N CYS A 14 51.54 -2.65 -27.80
CA CYS A 14 50.57 -2.08 -28.76
C CYS A 14 50.84 -2.31 -30.26
N ASP A 15 49.81 -1.94 -31.04
CA ASP A 15 49.79 -1.27 -32.38
C ASP A 15 49.20 -2.03 -33.59
N GLU A 16 48.58 -1.22 -34.46
CA GLU A 16 48.20 -1.41 -35.88
C GLU A 16 46.91 -2.19 -36.22
N GLU A 17 46.15 -1.89 -37.28
CA GLU A 17 45.80 -0.74 -38.14
C GLU A 17 44.88 -1.34 -39.24
N ASP A 18 43.95 -0.55 -39.78
CA ASP A 18 43.39 -0.64 -41.15
C ASP A 18 42.59 -1.91 -41.56
N GLU A 19 41.60 -1.89 -42.45
CA GLU A 19 41.04 -0.93 -43.40
C GLU A 19 39.74 -1.57 -43.98
N GLN A 20 38.78 -0.76 -44.43
CA GLN A 20 38.01 -0.89 -45.70
C GLN A 20 36.53 -0.47 -45.62
N ASN A 21 36.29 0.62 -46.36
CA ASN A 21 35.04 1.18 -46.85
C ASN A 21 34.46 0.31 -47.99
N PRO A 22 33.21 0.53 -48.44
CA PRO A 22 33.07 1.36 -49.64
C PRO A 22 31.83 2.30 -49.69
N GLN A 23 32.01 3.37 -50.46
CA GLN A 23 31.00 4.34 -50.91
C GLN A 23 30.21 3.86 -52.15
N GLU A 24 28.99 4.38 -52.34
CA GLU A 24 28.42 4.96 -53.59
C GLU A 24 26.97 5.46 -53.26
N ASN A 25 26.61 6.75 -53.27
CA ASN A 25 26.39 7.78 -54.33
C ASN A 25 24.99 7.80 -55.01
N GLY A 26 24.32 8.98 -54.96
CA GLY A 26 23.26 9.44 -55.90
C GLY A 26 22.06 10.21 -55.26
N ASN A 27 22.11 11.54 -55.00
CA ASN A 27 21.69 12.72 -55.83
C ASN A 27 20.18 12.78 -56.21
N LEU A 28 19.34 13.82 -55.91
CA LEU A 28 19.35 15.25 -56.32
C LEU A 28 18.23 16.13 -55.63
N ARG A 29 18.53 17.44 -55.41
CA ARG A 29 17.72 18.72 -55.51
C ARG A 29 16.38 18.91 -54.74
N ASP A 30 15.94 20.09 -54.26
CA ASP A 30 16.26 21.53 -54.43
C ASP A 30 15.69 22.35 -53.23
N GLY A 31 16.25 23.54 -52.95
CA GLY A 31 15.45 24.75 -52.63
C GLY A 31 15.53 25.46 -51.25
N ALA A 32 16.44 26.45 -51.14
CA ALA A 32 16.30 27.81 -50.54
C ALA A 32 15.68 28.01 -49.11
N THR A 33 16.16 28.86 -48.19
CA THR A 33 16.84 30.17 -48.30
C THR A 33 17.43 30.57 -46.92
N THR A 34 18.62 31.16 -46.92
CA THR A 34 19.39 31.88 -45.87
C THR A 34 18.71 33.22 -45.44
N PRO A 35 19.19 34.08 -44.48
CA PRO A 35 20.59 34.32 -44.08
C PRO A 35 20.77 34.83 -42.59
N PRO A 36 21.84 35.58 -42.18
CA PRO A 36 22.82 35.06 -41.20
C PRO A 36 23.31 36.10 -40.13
N ASP A 37 24.27 35.70 -39.27
CA ASP A 37 25.58 36.32 -38.93
C ASP A 37 25.73 37.87 -38.88
N VAL A 38 26.56 38.55 -38.04
CA VAL A 38 27.70 38.21 -37.17
C VAL A 38 28.24 39.54 -36.54
N GLU A 39 29.04 39.39 -35.46
CA GLU A 39 30.12 40.27 -34.94
C GLU A 39 29.90 41.58 -34.15
N THR A 40 30.63 41.61 -33.03
CA THR A 40 31.12 42.73 -32.19
C THR A 40 32.02 43.72 -32.94
N PRO A 41 32.21 44.97 -32.44
CA PRO A 41 33.49 45.29 -31.78
C PRO A 41 33.47 46.43 -30.71
N GLU A 42 34.62 46.56 -30.02
CA GLU A 42 35.02 47.55 -29.02
C GLU A 42 35.51 48.92 -29.57
N TYR A 43 35.41 49.95 -28.70
CA TYR A 43 36.27 51.14 -28.46
C TYR A 43 36.55 52.23 -29.52
N ASP A 44 36.00 53.43 -29.25
CA ASP A 44 36.70 54.67 -28.82
C ASP A 44 36.51 55.98 -29.64
N ALA A 45 36.46 57.07 -28.85
CA ALA A 45 36.91 58.43 -29.11
C ALA A 45 35.92 59.55 -29.61
N ARG A 46 35.73 60.51 -28.68
CA ARG A 46 35.63 62.00 -28.80
C ARG A 46 34.26 62.70 -28.70
N LEU A 47 34.23 63.64 -27.73
CA LEU A 47 33.23 64.68 -27.39
C LEU A 47 33.15 65.83 -28.42
N PRO A 48 32.12 66.71 -28.35
CA PRO A 48 32.19 67.99 -27.58
C PRO A 48 30.92 68.24 -26.71
N ALA A 49 31.02 68.80 -25.48
CA ALA A 49 31.03 70.24 -25.10
C ALA A 49 29.77 71.00 -25.60
N THR A 50 28.94 71.76 -24.87
CA THR A 50 29.08 72.61 -23.66
C THR A 50 27.68 73.02 -23.15
N ALA A 51 27.48 73.13 -21.83
CA ALA A 51 26.77 74.24 -21.18
C ALA A 51 27.00 74.18 -19.65
N ASP A 52 27.46 75.30 -19.11
CA ASP A 52 28.01 75.53 -17.76
C ASP A 52 26.93 75.79 -16.66
N PRO A 53 27.32 75.83 -15.37
CA PRO A 53 26.50 75.46 -14.21
C PRO A 53 25.97 76.65 -13.39
N PRO A 54 25.30 76.38 -12.24
CA PRO A 54 25.57 77.16 -11.05
C PRO A 54 26.00 76.34 -9.82
N SER A 55 26.79 77.03 -9.02
CA SER A 55 27.55 76.73 -7.80
C SER A 55 26.79 76.10 -6.61
N PRO A 56 27.51 75.63 -5.56
CA PRO A 56 27.07 74.59 -4.65
C PRO A 56 26.27 75.12 -3.46
N LEU A 57 25.12 74.50 -3.19
CA LEU A 57 24.41 74.62 -1.92
C LEU A 57 24.86 73.52 -0.96
N LYS A 58 25.12 73.95 0.27
CA LYS A 58 25.60 73.17 1.42
C LYS A 58 24.72 71.94 1.70
N PRO A 59 25.28 70.88 2.32
CA PRO A 59 24.50 69.75 2.81
C PRO A 59 23.72 70.17 4.06
N ASP A 60 22.43 70.41 3.91
CA ASP A 60 21.53 70.58 5.05
C ASP A 60 20.90 69.23 5.44
N ALA A 61 20.94 69.00 6.75
CA ALA A 61 20.11 68.12 7.54
C ALA A 61 20.13 66.62 7.22
N THR A 62 21.09 65.92 7.84
CA THR A 62 20.85 64.59 8.42
C THR A 62 19.54 64.63 9.22
N SER A 63 18.55 63.84 8.81
CA SER A 63 17.35 63.54 9.59
C SER A 63 17.76 62.74 10.84
N THR A 64 18.18 63.50 11.84
CA THR A 64 18.50 63.01 13.18
C THR A 64 17.15 62.71 13.83
N ILE A 65 16.86 61.42 14.05
CA ILE A 65 15.73 61.02 14.89
C ILE A 65 16.04 61.52 16.30
N GLU A 66 15.41 62.61 16.72
CA GLU A 66 15.42 63.07 18.10
C GLU A 66 14.66 62.06 18.96
N VAL A 67 15.41 61.26 19.71
CA VAL A 67 14.88 60.46 20.82
C VAL A 67 14.85 61.38 22.05
N GLN A 68 13.66 61.77 22.50
CA GLN A 68 13.51 62.53 23.73
C GLN A 68 14.02 61.71 24.93
N ALA A 69 15.12 62.18 25.52
CA ALA A 69 15.75 61.59 26.68
C ALA A 69 15.05 62.06 27.98
N ILE A 70 14.31 61.17 28.66
CA ILE A 70 13.99 61.38 30.08
C ILE A 70 15.22 60.96 30.90
N LYS A 71 15.86 61.97 31.49
CA LYS A 71 17.12 61.88 32.23
C LYS A 71 16.87 61.29 33.64
N ALA A 72 17.01 59.98 33.79
CA ALA A 72 17.20 59.35 35.11
C ALA A 72 18.69 59.05 35.32
N ARG A 73 19.24 59.53 36.45
CA ARG A 73 20.67 59.61 36.78
C ARG A 73 21.46 58.32 36.49
N GLY A 74 22.60 58.47 35.81
CA GLY A 74 23.78 57.62 36.05
C GLY A 74 23.95 56.34 35.22
N ALA A 75 23.52 56.31 33.97
CA ALA A 75 24.04 55.47 32.87
C ALA A 75 23.21 55.84 31.64
N GLY A 76 23.80 55.94 30.45
CA GLY A 76 23.10 56.33 29.21
C GLY A 76 22.01 55.34 28.78
N LYS A 77 20.89 55.31 29.50
CA LYS A 77 19.68 54.54 29.21
C LYS A 77 18.83 55.38 28.25
N HIS A 78 18.77 54.99 26.99
CA HIS A 78 17.80 55.53 26.04
C HIS A 78 16.57 54.60 26.08
N ALA A 79 15.43 55.12 26.49
CA ALA A 79 14.15 54.42 26.38
C ALA A 79 13.55 54.76 25.01
N ILE A 80 13.12 53.74 24.26
CA ILE A 80 12.39 53.91 23.01
C ILE A 80 10.91 53.81 23.37
N CYS A 81 10.18 54.92 23.27
CA CYS A 81 8.73 54.91 23.41
C CYS A 81 8.13 54.94 22.01
N ILE A 82 7.37 53.90 21.65
CA ILE A 82 6.63 53.86 20.40
C ILE A 82 5.27 54.48 20.64
N ASN A 83 4.95 55.52 19.87
CA ASN A 83 3.61 56.07 19.85
C ASN A 83 2.67 55.06 19.18
N GLN A 84 1.87 54.36 19.98
CA GLN A 84 0.94 53.33 19.48
C GLN A 84 -0.25 53.93 18.73
N ASP A 85 -0.53 55.22 18.95
CA ASP A 85 -1.70 55.92 18.39
C ASP A 85 -1.40 56.56 17.01
N ASP A 86 -0.13 56.69 16.63
CA ASP A 86 0.30 57.17 15.30
C ASP A 86 0.81 56.01 14.44
N THR A 87 -0.04 55.59 13.50
CA THR A 87 0.22 54.49 12.57
C THR A 87 1.44 54.73 11.67
N GLU A 88 1.72 55.97 11.26
CA GLU A 88 2.87 56.31 10.40
C GLU A 88 4.18 56.35 11.20
N GLU A 89 4.14 56.86 12.42
CA GLU A 89 5.26 56.79 13.35
C GLU A 89 5.59 55.34 13.71
N ARG A 90 4.57 54.56 14.10
CA ARG A 90 4.69 53.14 14.41
C ARG A 90 5.28 52.36 13.23
N ASN A 91 4.81 52.61 12.01
CA ASN A 91 5.32 51.95 10.82
C ASN A 91 6.84 52.17 10.63
N ARG A 92 7.30 53.43 10.77
CA ARG A 92 8.73 53.78 10.68
C ARG A 92 9.57 53.18 11.81
N GLN A 93 9.04 53.19 13.03
CA GLN A 93 9.74 52.71 14.21
C GLN A 93 9.91 51.19 14.19
N VAL A 94 8.86 50.45 13.81
CA VAL A 94 8.90 48.99 13.70
C VAL A 94 9.96 48.52 12.70
N GLN A 95 10.07 49.18 11.55
CA GLN A 95 11.12 48.87 10.56
C GLN A 95 12.55 49.12 11.10
N SER A 96 12.68 50.04 12.06
CA SER A 96 13.98 50.39 12.66
C SER A 96 14.32 49.56 13.90
N MET A 97 13.37 48.83 14.46
CA MET A 97 13.48 48.28 15.81
C MET A 97 14.60 47.23 15.94
N ALA A 98 14.67 46.29 15.00
CA ALA A 98 15.76 45.33 14.92
C ALA A 98 17.13 46.02 14.80
N LYS A 99 17.21 47.10 14.01
CA LYS A 99 18.44 47.90 13.82
C LYS A 99 18.87 48.62 15.09
N ILE A 100 17.91 49.10 15.88
CA ILE A 100 18.19 49.79 17.14
C ILE A 100 18.71 48.78 18.18
N TYR A 101 18.01 47.67 18.40
CA TYR A 101 18.44 46.67 19.38
C TYR A 101 19.76 45.99 19.00
N ALA A 102 20.06 45.83 17.71
CA ALA A 102 21.34 45.28 17.25
C ALA A 102 22.56 46.16 17.62
N LYS A 103 22.35 47.45 17.90
CA LYS A 103 23.39 48.35 18.39
C LYS A 103 23.57 48.29 19.91
N ALA A 104 22.65 47.68 20.65
CA ALA A 104 22.76 47.59 22.09
C ALA A 104 23.91 46.65 22.50
N SER A 105 24.77 47.11 23.41
CA SER A 105 25.82 46.26 23.99
C SER A 105 25.26 45.23 24.97
N ARG A 106 24.13 45.56 25.61
CA ARG A 106 23.45 44.76 26.61
C ARG A 106 21.96 45.07 26.60
N VAL A 107 21.13 44.05 26.73
CA VAL A 107 19.69 44.18 26.96
C VAL A 107 19.37 43.73 28.38
N VAL A 108 18.54 44.51 29.06
CA VAL A 108 18.10 44.21 30.43
C VAL A 108 16.62 43.85 30.35
N VAL A 109 16.31 42.61 30.70
CA VAL A 109 14.95 42.10 30.82
C VAL A 109 14.48 42.34 32.24
N TRP A 110 13.56 43.27 32.41
CA TRP A 110 12.99 43.62 33.72
C TRP A 110 11.65 42.92 33.90
N LEU A 111 11.58 41.96 34.82
CA LEU A 111 10.40 41.09 35.00
C LEU A 111 9.41 41.58 36.06
N GLU A 112 9.58 42.76 36.66
CA GLU A 112 8.70 43.26 37.73
C GLU A 112 7.28 43.62 37.23
N GLU A 113 6.24 43.32 38.03
CA GLU A 113 4.86 43.76 37.76
C GLU A 113 4.51 45.01 38.56
N PRO A 114 3.73 45.95 38.00
CA PRO A 114 3.22 47.10 38.75
C PRO A 114 2.23 46.59 39.79
N THR A 115 2.55 46.77 41.08
CA THR A 115 1.60 46.51 42.17
C THR A 115 0.38 47.40 41.98
N ALA A 116 -0.80 46.79 41.80
CA ALA A 116 -2.06 47.52 41.79
C ALA A 116 -2.12 48.38 43.05
N GLY A 117 -2.22 49.70 42.86
CA GLY A 117 -2.13 50.67 43.95
C GLY A 117 -3.27 50.45 44.93
N ASN A 118 -2.98 49.75 46.03
CA ASN A 118 -3.70 49.77 47.30
C ASN A 118 -2.67 49.37 48.37
N GLY A 119 -2.28 50.33 49.21
CA GLY A 119 -1.19 50.20 50.18
C GLY A 119 -1.49 49.28 51.37
N GLN A 120 -1.65 47.98 51.12
CA GLN A 120 -1.66 46.96 52.16
C GLN A 120 -0.68 45.84 51.81
N MET A 121 0.49 45.92 52.44
CA MET A 121 1.58 44.97 52.38
C MET A 121 1.20 43.68 53.12
N HIS A 122 1.07 42.56 52.39
CA HIS A 122 1.39 41.24 52.93
C HIS A 122 2.80 40.87 52.44
N GLY A 123 3.74 40.76 53.38
CA GLY A 123 5.16 40.56 53.12
C GLY A 123 5.55 39.21 52.48
N GLU A 124 4.59 38.34 52.17
CA GLU A 124 4.85 37.01 51.58
C GLU A 124 4.77 36.99 50.05
N ALA A 125 3.97 37.86 49.40
CA ALA A 125 3.87 37.90 47.93
C ALA A 125 5.00 38.73 47.25
N ILE A 126 5.76 39.49 48.04
CA ILE A 126 6.75 40.48 47.56
C ILE A 126 8.16 39.87 47.40
N THR A 127 8.38 38.63 47.86
CA THR A 127 9.68 37.93 47.87
C THR A 127 9.85 36.83 46.81
N ASP A 128 8.81 36.57 46.02
CA ASP A 128 8.75 35.40 45.14
C ASP A 128 9.64 35.52 43.89
N GLY A 129 9.71 36.70 43.26
CA GLY A 129 10.50 36.88 42.03
C GLY A 129 12.02 36.80 42.25
N ASP A 130 12.51 37.38 43.35
CA ASP A 130 13.93 37.29 43.74
C ASP A 130 14.30 35.85 44.08
N ARG A 131 13.45 35.16 44.86
CA ARG A 131 13.60 33.74 45.19
C ARG A 131 13.66 32.86 43.95
N ALA A 132 12.76 33.08 42.98
CA ALA A 132 12.76 32.31 41.73
C ALA A 132 14.06 32.48 40.91
N LEU A 133 14.61 33.70 40.83
CA LEU A 133 15.88 33.92 40.12
C LEU A 133 17.05 33.25 40.83
N GLU A 134 17.10 33.28 42.16
CA GLU A 134 18.17 32.64 42.92
C GLU A 134 18.08 31.11 42.84
N GLU A 135 16.88 30.52 42.88
CA GLU A 135 16.68 29.08 42.68
C GLU A 135 17.16 28.63 41.29
N LEU A 136 16.90 29.41 40.24
CA LEU A 136 17.43 29.14 38.90
C LEU A 136 18.96 29.27 38.85
N ARG A 137 19.54 30.20 39.60
CA ARG A 137 21.00 30.36 39.72
C ARG A 137 21.63 29.14 40.39
N VAL A 138 21.08 28.68 41.51
CA VAL A 138 21.54 27.50 42.24
C VAL A 138 21.41 26.24 41.38
N ALA A 139 20.27 26.07 40.70
CA ALA A 139 20.04 24.95 39.78
C ALA A 139 21.06 24.94 38.62
N ALA A 140 21.46 26.11 38.11
CA ALA A 140 22.45 26.23 37.06
C ALA A 140 23.88 25.84 37.52
N ASP A 141 24.22 26.08 38.79
CA ASP A 141 25.53 25.73 39.37
C ASP A 141 25.69 24.23 39.66
N GLY A 142 24.59 23.47 39.67
CA GLY A 142 24.60 22.02 39.89
C GLY A 142 24.79 21.60 41.35
N GLN A 143 24.59 22.52 42.30
CA GLN A 143 24.60 22.21 43.73
C GLN A 143 23.34 21.40 44.11
N PRO A 144 23.44 20.33 44.91
CA PRO A 144 22.28 19.61 45.41
C PRO A 144 21.43 20.55 46.28
N THR A 145 20.18 20.75 45.89
CA THR A 145 19.21 21.53 46.65
C THR A 145 18.77 20.77 47.90
N GLU A 146 19.35 21.10 49.06
CA GLU A 146 18.88 20.66 50.39
C GLU A 146 17.63 21.45 50.88
N SER A 147 16.83 22.03 49.97
CA SER A 147 15.63 22.75 50.39
C SER A 147 14.44 21.81 50.59
N LEU A 148 13.88 21.83 51.80
CA LEU A 148 12.73 21.02 52.25
C LEU A 148 11.39 21.36 51.54
N ASP A 149 11.39 22.22 50.52
CA ASP A 149 10.17 22.82 49.94
C ASP A 149 10.20 22.90 48.40
N GLY A 150 10.56 21.79 47.76
CA GLY A 150 10.73 21.71 46.31
C GLY A 150 9.50 22.09 45.48
N GLU A 151 8.28 21.84 45.98
CA GLU A 151 7.04 22.16 45.28
C GLU A 151 6.74 23.67 45.29
N THR A 152 6.95 24.33 46.43
CA THR A 152 6.79 25.79 46.58
C THR A 152 7.81 26.56 45.73
N ASN A 153 9.05 26.07 45.65
CA ASN A 153 10.09 26.65 44.78
C ASN A 153 9.74 26.54 43.29
N GLN A 154 9.22 25.38 42.85
CA GLN A 154 8.76 25.20 41.48
C GLN A 154 7.60 26.13 41.13
N GLN A 155 6.62 26.29 42.03
CA GLN A 155 5.49 27.19 41.82
C GLN A 155 5.92 28.66 41.70
N THR A 156 6.95 29.05 42.45
CA THR A 156 7.53 30.40 42.40
C THR A 156 8.22 30.67 41.05
N ILE A 157 8.94 29.69 40.50
CA ILE A 157 9.54 29.79 39.17
C ILE A 157 8.43 29.88 38.10
N LEU A 158 7.38 29.04 38.21
CA LEU A 158 6.25 29.07 37.27
C LEU A 158 5.55 30.44 37.25
N SER A 159 5.33 31.06 38.41
CA SER A 159 4.69 32.39 38.48
C SER A 159 5.55 33.48 37.83
N LEU A 160 6.88 33.44 37.98
CA LEU A 160 7.80 34.34 37.29
C LEU A 160 7.72 34.17 35.77
N LEU A 161 7.62 32.94 35.28
CA LEU A 161 7.56 32.62 33.86
C LEU A 161 6.20 32.91 33.21
N GLN A 162 5.13 32.98 34.00
CA GLN A 162 3.78 33.34 33.54
C GLN A 162 3.58 34.86 33.31
N ARG A 163 4.53 35.70 33.73
CA ARG A 163 4.44 37.17 33.61
C ARG A 163 4.30 37.63 32.16
N SER A 164 3.61 38.76 31.99
CA SER A 164 3.25 39.35 30.68
C SER A 164 4.42 39.57 29.72
N TRP A 165 5.66 39.68 30.23
CA TRP A 165 6.85 39.81 29.39
C TRP A 165 7.04 38.59 28.48
N PHE A 166 6.87 37.37 29.00
CA PHE A 166 6.98 36.14 28.19
C PHE A 166 5.81 35.95 27.22
N GLN A 167 4.76 36.77 27.28
CA GLN A 167 3.59 36.61 26.42
C GLN A 167 3.70 37.44 25.14
N ARG A 168 4.42 38.56 25.15
CA ARG A 168 4.43 39.57 24.07
C ARG A 168 5.32 39.17 22.88
N ILE A 169 4.88 39.43 21.65
CA ILE A 169 5.68 39.15 20.44
C ILE A 169 6.95 40.01 20.36
N TRP A 170 6.85 41.30 20.68
CA TRP A 170 7.94 42.27 20.46
C TRP A 170 9.18 41.99 21.30
N VAL A 171 8.98 41.34 22.45
CA VAL A 171 10.06 40.84 23.32
C VAL A 171 11.05 39.97 22.55
N LEU A 172 10.60 39.23 21.53
CA LEU A 172 11.48 38.41 20.71
C LEU A 172 12.54 39.25 20.00
N GLN A 173 12.21 40.41 19.44
CA GLN A 173 13.20 41.29 18.82
C GLN A 173 14.16 41.90 19.84
N GLU A 174 13.65 42.27 21.03
CA GLU A 174 14.45 42.84 22.12
C GLU A 174 15.58 41.89 22.51
N VAL A 175 15.26 40.60 22.70
CA VAL A 175 16.26 39.60 23.05
C VAL A 175 16.98 39.00 21.85
N ALA A 176 16.41 39.00 20.64
CA ALA A 176 17.04 38.39 19.45
C ALA A 176 18.25 39.17 18.93
N ALA A 177 18.28 40.49 19.12
CA ALA A 177 19.40 41.31 18.68
C ALA A 177 20.51 41.45 19.74
N ALA A 178 20.21 41.11 21.00
CA ALA A 178 21.11 41.30 22.13
C ALA A 178 22.32 40.35 22.05
N ARG A 179 23.52 40.84 22.35
CA ARG A 179 24.72 40.00 22.49
C ARG A 179 25.01 39.59 23.94
N HIS A 180 24.39 40.30 24.88
CA HIS A 180 24.45 40.04 26.32
C HIS A 180 23.09 40.42 26.92
N ILE A 181 22.50 39.50 27.69
CA ILE A 181 21.18 39.66 28.29
C ILE A 181 21.31 39.48 29.79
N LEU A 182 20.80 40.45 30.55
CA LEU A 182 20.60 40.32 31.98
C LEU A 182 19.12 40.22 32.29
N ILE A 183 18.74 39.27 33.12
CA ILE A 183 17.39 39.13 33.64
C ILE A 183 17.39 39.67 35.05
N MET A 184 16.50 40.62 35.31
CA MET A 184 16.39 41.30 36.60
C MET A 184 14.96 41.24 37.12
N CYS A 185 14.87 40.97 38.41
CA CYS A 185 13.67 41.20 39.21
C CYS A 185 14.13 42.01 40.42
N ARG A 186 13.60 43.23 40.61
CA ARG A 186 13.95 44.13 41.72
C ARG A 186 15.47 44.34 41.85
N SER A 187 16.10 43.80 42.89
CA SER A 187 17.55 43.90 43.14
C SER A 187 18.35 42.68 42.67
N THR A 188 17.67 41.59 42.32
CA THR A 188 18.33 40.34 41.93
C THR A 188 18.57 40.33 40.42
N GLU A 189 19.81 40.07 40.02
CA GLU A 189 20.21 39.93 38.64
C GLU A 189 20.81 38.55 38.37
N ILE A 190 20.46 37.97 37.23
CA ILE A 190 21.03 36.74 36.72
C ILE A 190 21.39 36.92 35.24
N ASP A 191 22.51 36.35 34.82
CA ASP A 191 22.88 36.29 33.41
C ASP A 191 21.88 35.42 32.63
N GLY A 192 21.53 35.84 31.41
CA GLY A 192 20.53 35.15 30.59
C GLY A 192 20.89 33.70 30.26
N TYR A 193 22.18 33.38 30.04
CA TYR A 193 22.60 32.00 29.83
C TYR A 193 22.45 31.17 31.11
N THR A 194 22.78 31.77 32.26
CA THR A 194 22.61 31.13 33.58
C THR A 194 21.14 30.83 33.86
N PHE A 195 20.25 31.80 33.60
CA PHE A 195 18.80 31.61 33.70
C PHE A 195 18.30 30.44 32.83
N CYS A 196 18.70 30.39 31.55
CA CYS A 196 18.29 29.30 30.65
C CYS A 196 18.87 27.94 31.06
N SER A 197 20.08 27.92 31.62
CA SER A 197 20.72 26.69 32.13
C SER A 197 20.02 26.19 33.39
N GLY A 198 19.68 27.10 34.31
CA GLY A 198 18.89 26.81 35.51
C GLY A 198 17.51 26.23 35.20
N LEU A 199 16.81 26.77 34.20
CA LEU A 199 15.53 26.23 33.74
C LEU A 199 15.66 24.80 33.21
N ASN A 200 16.71 24.52 32.42
CA ASN A 200 16.97 23.17 31.92
C ASN A 200 17.28 22.19 33.07
N ALA A 201 18.05 22.62 34.07
CA ALA A 201 18.46 21.80 35.21
C ALA A 201 17.33 21.52 36.20
N SER A 202 16.40 22.48 36.39
CA SER A 202 15.30 22.36 37.34
C SER A 202 14.24 21.31 36.97
N LYS A 203 14.27 20.78 35.73
CA LYS A 203 13.29 19.82 35.18
C LYS A 203 11.82 20.24 35.40
N LEU A 204 11.58 21.54 35.49
CA LEU A 204 10.27 22.13 35.76
C LEU A 204 9.26 21.73 34.68
N ALA A 205 8.20 21.01 35.04
CA ALA A 205 7.10 20.69 34.12
C ALA A 205 6.00 21.76 34.27
N CYS A 206 5.76 22.56 33.22
CA CYS A 206 4.58 23.41 33.17
C CYS A 206 3.33 22.54 32.93
N GLN A 207 2.25 22.78 33.68
CA GLN A 207 0.96 22.12 33.44
C GLN A 207 0.31 22.59 32.12
N ASP A 208 0.60 23.83 31.70
CA ASP A 208 0.10 24.43 30.48
C ASP A 208 1.13 24.32 29.34
N SER A 209 0.77 23.57 28.29
CA SER A 209 1.62 23.36 27.11
C SER A 209 1.93 24.64 26.36
N ASP A 210 0.99 25.59 26.32
CA ASP A 210 1.15 26.86 25.61
C ASP A 210 2.18 27.75 26.31
N THR A 211 2.07 27.87 27.63
CA THR A 211 3.05 28.58 28.45
C THR A 211 4.42 27.93 28.33
N GLN A 212 4.51 26.60 28.36
CA GLN A 212 5.76 25.89 28.15
C GLN A 212 6.39 26.21 26.78
N SER A 213 5.60 26.18 25.70
CA SER A 213 6.04 26.52 24.34
C SER A 213 6.59 27.95 24.27
N ARG A 214 5.84 28.92 24.79
CA ARG A 214 6.24 30.34 24.81
C ARG A 214 7.52 30.60 25.60
N ILE A 215 7.67 29.97 26.76
CA ILE A 215 8.89 30.13 27.57
C ILE A 215 10.07 29.46 26.85
N ARG A 216 9.91 28.23 26.36
CA ARG A 216 10.94 27.50 25.63
C ARG A 216 11.45 28.32 24.44
N SER A 217 10.55 28.87 23.63
CA SER A 217 10.92 29.64 22.45
C SER A 217 11.60 30.98 22.80
N ALA A 218 11.29 31.60 23.94
CA ALA A 218 12.03 32.77 24.44
C ALA A 218 13.44 32.38 24.94
N THR A 219 13.57 31.28 25.68
CA THR A 219 14.86 30.79 26.21
C THR A 219 15.85 30.45 25.09
N TYR A 220 15.37 29.98 23.93
CA TYR A 220 16.21 29.79 22.73
C TYR A 220 16.96 31.07 22.35
N LEU A 221 16.24 32.18 22.21
CA LEU A 221 16.83 33.46 21.84
C LEU A 221 17.76 33.98 22.93
N ILE A 222 17.40 33.80 24.20
CA ILE A 222 18.22 34.27 25.33
C ILE A 222 19.54 33.49 25.41
N LYS A 223 19.47 32.16 25.43
CA LYS A 223 20.62 31.26 25.58
C LYS A 223 21.66 31.45 24.47
N ARG A 224 21.23 31.80 23.26
CA ARG A 224 22.12 31.98 22.10
C ARG A 224 22.71 33.37 21.94
N ALA A 225 22.34 34.33 22.79
CA ALA A 225 22.82 35.71 22.69
C ALA A 225 24.34 35.82 22.66
N ILE A 226 25.04 35.03 23.49
CA ILE A 226 26.50 35.04 23.61
C ILE A 226 27.26 34.63 22.34
N PHE A 227 26.60 33.88 21.44
CA PHE A 227 27.21 33.39 20.20
C PHE A 227 26.99 34.33 19.01
N ARG A 228 26.27 35.43 19.19
CA ARG A 228 25.92 36.35 18.09
C ARG A 228 27.11 37.24 17.70
N PRO A 229 27.41 37.35 16.40
CA PRO A 229 28.46 38.23 15.92
C PRO A 229 28.10 39.70 16.17
N LYS A 230 29.09 40.59 16.12
CA LYS A 230 28.82 42.03 16.11
C LYS A 230 28.24 42.39 14.74
N TYR A 231 27.01 42.90 14.69
CA TYR A 231 26.36 43.26 13.43
C TYR A 231 27.16 44.35 12.71
N ALA A 232 27.69 44.01 11.53
CA ALA A 232 28.24 44.98 10.59
C ALA A 232 27.09 45.59 9.81
N THR A 233 27.06 46.92 9.66
CA THR A 233 26.12 47.58 8.74
C THR A 233 26.37 47.08 7.32
N SER A 234 25.50 46.19 6.86
CA SER A 234 25.42 45.75 5.46
C SER A 234 25.17 46.95 4.55
N ARG A 235 25.69 46.91 3.33
CA ARG A 235 25.41 47.84 2.23
C ARG A 235 23.99 47.67 1.64
N SER A 236 23.20 46.72 2.14
CA SER A 236 21.81 46.49 1.75
C SER A 236 20.88 47.57 2.32
N ASP A 237 19.88 47.99 1.52
CA ASP A 237 18.82 48.92 1.95
C ASP A 237 17.90 48.33 3.05
N ARG A 238 18.03 47.03 3.38
CA ARG A 238 17.21 46.33 4.39
C ARG A 238 18.06 45.73 5.53
N PHE A 239 17.69 46.02 6.78
CA PHE A 239 18.34 45.48 7.98
C PHE A 239 17.72 44.14 8.40
N SER A 240 18.55 43.12 8.65
CA SER A 240 18.14 41.82 9.21
C SER A 240 19.13 41.36 10.29
N LEU A 241 18.62 40.63 11.29
CA LEU A 241 19.41 39.97 12.32
C LEU A 241 19.93 38.58 11.92
N ASP A 242 19.52 38.05 10.75
CA ASP A 242 19.93 36.76 10.20
C ASP A 242 19.79 35.60 11.21
N ILE A 243 18.62 35.49 11.85
CA ILE A 243 18.39 34.50 12.91
C ILE A 243 17.96 33.16 12.32
N ARG A 244 16.86 33.17 11.54
CA ARG A 244 16.24 31.98 10.93
C ARG A 244 15.32 32.38 9.77
N PRO A 245 14.97 31.46 8.87
CA PRO A 245 13.96 31.69 7.84
C PRO A 245 12.60 32.08 8.44
N LEU A 246 11.82 32.89 7.72
CA LEU A 246 10.58 33.46 8.22
C LEU A 246 9.55 32.38 8.60
N GLY A 247 9.41 31.33 7.80
CA GLY A 247 8.48 30.22 8.09
C GLY A 247 8.77 29.52 9.42
N GLU A 248 10.04 29.24 9.71
CA GLU A 248 10.44 28.65 11.00
C GLU A 248 10.15 29.61 12.16
N LEU A 249 10.39 30.91 11.98
CA LEU A 249 10.06 31.91 13.00
C LEU A 249 8.54 31.94 13.25
N MET A 250 7.71 31.87 12.21
CA MET A 250 6.26 31.81 12.36
C MET A 250 5.86 30.60 13.18
N ASP A 251 6.31 29.40 12.78
CA ASP A 251 5.97 28.14 13.42
C ASP A 251 6.40 28.07 14.90
N MET A 252 7.40 28.87 15.30
CA MET A 252 7.90 28.97 16.68
C MET A 252 7.16 29.99 17.55
N TYR A 253 6.51 31.01 16.96
CA TYR A 253 6.14 32.23 17.70
C TYR A 253 4.75 32.81 17.41
N TYR A 254 3.92 32.18 16.56
CA TYR A 254 2.61 32.75 16.22
C TYR A 254 1.61 32.82 17.39
N ASP A 255 1.83 32.06 18.47
CA ASP A 255 0.99 31.99 19.68
C ASP A 255 1.22 33.14 20.67
N ARG A 256 2.12 34.07 20.32
CA ARG A 256 2.43 35.24 21.14
C ARG A 256 1.29 36.26 21.11
N MET A 257 1.10 36.92 22.24
CA MET A 257 0.13 38.00 22.39
C MET A 257 0.60 39.26 21.68
N THR A 258 -0.35 39.90 20.99
CA THR A 258 -0.15 41.17 20.30
C THR A 258 -1.37 42.07 20.52
N THR A 259 -1.15 43.38 20.49
CA THR A 259 -2.25 44.36 20.46
C THR A 259 -2.83 44.46 19.05
N ASP A 260 -1.97 44.33 18.02
CA ASP A 260 -2.35 44.27 16.61
C ASP A 260 -1.88 42.94 16.02
N ARG A 261 -2.74 42.21 15.30
CA ARG A 261 -2.40 40.89 14.73
C ARG A 261 -1.24 40.96 13.75
N ARG A 262 -1.10 42.08 13.02
CA ARG A 262 -0.02 42.29 12.04
C ARG A 262 1.37 42.26 12.67
N ASP A 263 1.46 42.58 13.97
CA ASP A 263 2.71 42.51 14.72
C ASP A 263 3.26 41.08 14.84
N LYS A 264 2.40 40.05 14.76
CA LYS A 264 2.84 38.64 14.72
C LYS A 264 3.78 38.38 13.53
N VAL A 265 3.55 39.09 12.42
CA VAL A 265 4.38 39.01 11.22
C VAL A 265 5.52 40.01 11.31
N TYR A 266 5.21 41.29 11.56
CA TYR A 266 6.19 42.37 11.48
C TYR A 266 7.32 42.26 12.51
N ALA A 267 7.04 41.72 13.70
CA ALA A 267 8.07 41.45 14.70
C ALA A 267 9.09 40.40 14.24
N LEU A 268 8.72 39.51 13.33
CA LEU A 268 9.60 38.42 12.89
C LEU A 268 10.35 38.75 11.59
N LEU A 269 9.87 39.72 10.79
CA LEU A 269 10.54 40.14 9.55
C LEU A 269 11.99 40.59 9.77
N GLY A 270 12.24 41.41 10.81
CA GLY A 270 13.59 41.89 11.14
C GLY A 270 14.54 40.80 11.66
N MET A 271 13.99 39.64 12.05
CA MET A 271 14.75 38.47 12.50
C MET A 271 15.02 37.48 11.36
N SER A 272 14.32 37.60 10.22
CA SER A 272 14.37 36.61 9.15
C SER A 272 15.72 36.60 8.41
N SER A 273 16.26 35.41 8.19
CA SER A 273 17.45 35.17 7.33
C SER A 273 17.12 35.11 5.84
N ASP A 274 15.85 35.25 5.44
CA ASP A 274 15.49 35.15 4.03
C ASP A 274 15.98 36.39 3.26
N ASP A 275 16.96 36.20 2.36
CA ASP A 275 17.57 37.25 1.53
C ASP A 275 16.54 38.04 0.70
N ARG A 276 15.37 37.44 0.44
CA ARG A 276 14.28 38.01 -0.34
C ARG A 276 12.93 37.81 0.36
N ILE A 277 12.66 38.58 1.41
CA ILE A 277 11.26 38.77 1.82
C ILE A 277 10.57 39.47 0.63
N SER A 278 9.56 38.82 0.05
CA SER A 278 8.86 39.25 -1.18
C SER A 278 8.46 40.72 -1.11
N ALA A 279 8.38 41.40 -2.27
CA ALA A 279 8.19 42.85 -2.40
C ALA A 279 6.87 43.39 -1.77
N GLY A 280 6.08 42.57 -1.07
CA GLY A 280 4.83 42.94 -0.41
C GLY A 280 4.74 42.63 1.10
N LEU A 281 5.80 42.14 1.74
CA LEU A 281 5.85 41.82 3.19
C LEU A 281 6.73 42.82 3.97
N SER A 282 6.47 44.11 3.82
CA SER A 282 7.03 45.15 4.69
C SER A 282 5.99 45.55 5.75
N PRO A 283 6.43 46.09 6.91
CA PRO A 283 5.51 46.77 7.81
C PRO A 283 4.71 47.84 7.06
N ASP A 284 3.38 47.69 7.09
CA ASP A 284 2.41 48.61 6.52
C ASP A 284 1.08 48.46 7.27
N TYR A 285 0.86 49.29 8.28
CA TYR A 285 -0.36 49.23 9.08
C TYR A 285 -1.62 49.79 8.36
N LYS A 286 -1.54 50.09 7.05
CA LYS A 286 -2.72 50.39 6.22
C LYS A 286 -3.31 49.14 5.59
N ILE A 287 -2.53 48.05 5.46
CA ILE A 287 -3.03 46.79 4.92
C ILE A 287 -3.94 46.11 5.93
N SER A 288 -4.98 45.44 5.43
CA SER A 288 -5.84 44.58 6.24
C SER A 288 -5.06 43.35 6.74
N TRP A 289 -5.49 42.77 7.87
CA TRP A 289 -4.89 41.51 8.35
C TRP A 289 -5.09 40.38 7.34
N LYS A 290 -6.28 40.29 6.75
CA LYS A 290 -6.62 39.29 5.73
C LYS A 290 -5.59 39.29 4.60
N ASP A 291 -5.30 40.46 4.04
CA ASP A 291 -4.42 40.59 2.88
C ASP A 291 -2.96 40.34 3.25
N LEU A 292 -2.51 40.82 4.42
CA LEU A 292 -1.17 40.52 4.93
C LEU A 292 -0.97 39.01 5.11
N PHE A 293 -1.94 38.32 5.69
CA PHE A 293 -1.83 36.90 5.98
C PHE A 293 -1.85 36.06 4.70
N SER A 294 -2.65 36.45 3.70
CA SER A 294 -2.64 35.84 2.37
C SER A 294 -1.28 36.01 1.67
N ARG A 295 -0.70 37.22 1.72
CA ARG A 295 0.65 37.49 1.19
C ARG A 295 1.72 36.68 1.90
N LEU A 296 1.61 36.52 3.23
CA LEU A 296 2.54 35.71 4.01
C LEU A 296 2.50 34.25 3.56
N ALA A 297 1.31 33.64 3.54
CA ALA A 297 1.16 32.25 3.12
C ALA A 297 1.74 32.02 1.72
N LYS A 298 1.36 32.84 0.73
CA LYS A 298 1.89 32.76 -0.64
C LYS A 298 3.40 32.92 -0.73
N SER A 299 3.99 33.80 0.09
CA SER A 299 5.44 33.97 0.11
C SER A 299 6.20 32.71 0.58
N LEU A 300 5.57 31.89 1.43
CA LEU A 300 6.18 30.70 2.01
C LEU A 300 5.94 29.45 1.14
N ILE A 301 4.73 29.32 0.59
CA ILE A 301 4.28 28.12 -0.14
C ILE A 301 4.34 28.26 -1.67
N GLY A 302 4.47 29.47 -2.20
CA GLY A 302 4.42 29.78 -3.63
C GLY A 302 3.18 30.56 -4.05
N GLU A 303 3.31 31.35 -5.12
CA GLU A 303 2.21 32.13 -5.72
C GLU A 303 1.17 31.26 -6.43
N GLN A 304 1.52 29.99 -6.72
CA GLN A 304 0.67 29.00 -7.36
C GLN A 304 -0.49 28.54 -6.46
N ALA A 305 -0.32 28.65 -5.13
CA ALA A 305 -1.33 28.25 -4.18
C ALA A 305 -2.50 29.26 -4.14
N SER A 306 -3.72 28.72 -4.12
CA SER A 306 -4.90 29.52 -3.76
C SER A 306 -4.97 29.64 -2.24
N VAL A 307 -5.07 30.87 -1.74
CA VAL A 307 -5.07 31.16 -0.30
C VAL A 307 -6.25 32.02 0.06
N GLU A 308 -7.07 31.52 0.97
CA GLU A 308 -8.21 32.22 1.55
C GLU A 308 -7.95 32.56 3.02
N THR A 309 -8.18 33.82 3.37
CA THR A 309 -8.01 34.38 4.71
C THR A 309 -9.19 35.28 5.07
N TRP A 310 -9.30 35.67 6.34
CA TRP A 310 -10.38 36.51 6.87
C TRP A 310 -9.85 37.58 7.83
N GLU A 311 -10.58 38.69 7.98
CA GLU A 311 -10.15 39.79 8.83
C GLU A 311 -10.20 39.43 10.32
N GLU A 312 -11.29 38.76 10.72
CA GLU A 312 -11.55 38.42 12.12
C GLU A 312 -10.82 37.16 12.60
N LYS A 313 -10.11 36.45 11.71
CA LYS A 313 -9.54 35.13 12.00
C LYS A 313 -8.06 35.02 11.68
N GLU A 314 -7.34 34.22 12.46
CA GLU A 314 -5.93 33.91 12.23
C GLU A 314 -5.79 32.52 11.58
N ILE A 315 -6.60 32.28 10.53
CA ILE A 315 -6.62 31.02 9.79
C ILE A 315 -6.48 31.28 8.30
N ALA A 316 -5.62 30.50 7.65
CA ALA A 316 -5.48 30.45 6.19
C ALA A 316 -5.90 29.07 5.68
N VAL A 317 -6.79 29.04 4.69
CA VAL A 317 -7.13 27.83 3.93
C VAL A 317 -6.36 27.90 2.62
N ILE A 318 -5.59 26.86 2.35
CA ILE A 318 -4.60 26.82 1.29
C ILE A 318 -4.92 25.61 0.40
N ASN A 319 -5.18 25.87 -0.88
CA ASN A 319 -5.26 24.85 -1.91
C ASN A 319 -3.99 24.91 -2.77
N SER A 320 -3.22 23.84 -2.80
CA SER A 320 -2.01 23.75 -3.61
C SER A 320 -1.78 22.34 -4.10
N LYS A 321 -1.12 22.20 -5.25
CA LYS A 321 -0.59 20.89 -5.67
C LYS A 321 0.65 20.56 -4.87
N GLY A 322 0.89 19.28 -4.67
CA GLY A 322 2.04 18.81 -3.91
C GLY A 322 2.42 17.37 -4.21
N CYS A 323 3.47 16.93 -3.54
CA CYS A 323 3.88 15.53 -3.48
C CYS A 323 4.26 15.15 -2.04
N VAL A 324 4.04 13.89 -1.70
CA VAL A 324 4.46 13.31 -0.42
C VAL A 324 5.93 12.94 -0.51
N LEU A 325 6.73 13.41 0.46
CA LEU A 325 8.15 13.11 0.57
C LEU A 325 8.41 11.96 1.56
N GLY A 326 7.61 11.87 2.63
CA GLY A 326 7.77 10.85 3.65
C GLY A 326 6.86 11.07 4.86
N GLU A 327 7.11 10.32 5.91
CA GLU A 327 6.36 10.34 7.16
C GLU A 327 7.29 10.40 8.37
N VAL A 328 6.89 11.11 9.42
CA VAL A 328 7.59 11.16 10.70
C VAL A 328 7.46 9.81 11.41
N SER A 329 8.57 9.10 11.59
CA SER A 329 8.60 7.77 12.21
C SER A 329 8.78 7.83 13.73
N SER A 330 9.55 8.80 14.23
CA SER A 330 9.68 9.09 15.66
C SER A 330 10.13 10.54 15.90
N VAL A 331 9.85 11.03 17.11
CA VAL A 331 10.29 12.34 17.59
C VAL A 331 10.98 12.15 18.94
N GLU A 332 12.22 12.58 19.03
CA GLU A 332 13.04 12.56 20.24
C GLU A 332 13.19 14.01 20.74
N SER A 333 12.73 14.27 21.96
CA SER A 333 12.90 15.57 22.61
C SER A 333 14.20 15.61 23.39
N GLY A 334 15.03 16.63 23.16
CA GLY A 334 16.28 16.83 23.90
C GLY A 334 16.11 17.42 25.31
N GLY A 335 14.90 17.37 25.89
CA GLY A 335 14.56 17.90 27.22
C GLY A 335 13.46 18.98 27.19
N VAL A 336 12.83 19.21 28.34
CA VAL A 336 11.65 20.10 28.54
C VAL A 336 11.87 21.54 28.06
N TRP A 337 13.10 22.04 28.12
CA TRP A 337 13.47 23.41 27.75
C TRP A 337 14.50 23.46 26.61
N ASN A 338 14.70 22.35 25.90
CA ASN A 338 15.54 22.30 24.73
C ASN A 338 14.74 22.76 23.50
N ASP A 339 15.31 23.69 22.72
CA ASP A 339 14.67 24.28 21.55
C ASP A 339 14.70 23.35 20.33
N ARG A 340 15.62 22.37 20.32
CA ARG A 340 15.75 21.39 19.25
C ARG A 340 15.06 20.08 19.58
N GLN A 341 14.36 19.56 18.58
CA GLN A 341 13.81 18.22 18.55
C GLN A 341 14.43 17.43 17.39
N SER A 342 14.64 16.16 17.63
CA SER A 342 15.19 15.22 16.68
C SER A 342 14.03 14.47 16.04
N VAL A 343 13.82 14.65 14.75
CA VAL A 343 12.70 14.08 14.00
C VAL A 343 13.24 13.10 12.98
N ASN A 344 12.87 11.83 13.12
CA ASN A 344 13.25 10.81 12.15
C ASN A 344 12.18 10.75 11.05
N ILE A 345 12.60 10.87 9.79
CA ILE A 345 11.72 10.81 8.62
C ILE A 345 11.95 9.51 7.87
N ALA A 346 10.88 8.75 7.64
CA ALA A 346 10.87 7.62 6.71
C ALA A 346 10.55 8.16 5.30
N SER A 347 11.54 8.18 4.41
CA SER A 347 11.35 8.62 3.02
C SER A 347 10.46 7.64 2.25
N LYS A 348 9.56 8.15 1.41
CA LYS A 348 8.76 7.35 0.47
C LYS A 348 9.18 7.61 -0.98
N ASN A 349 8.88 6.68 -1.89
CA ASN A 349 9.28 6.80 -3.30
C ASN A 349 8.70 8.08 -3.93
N ILE A 350 9.57 8.93 -4.46
CA ILE A 350 9.17 10.19 -5.12
C ILE A 350 9.00 9.91 -6.63
N PRO A 351 7.79 10.03 -7.21
CA PRO A 351 7.60 9.93 -8.65
C PRO A 351 8.39 11.02 -9.39
N GLY A 352 9.20 10.65 -10.38
CA GLY A 352 10.00 11.59 -11.19
C GLY A 352 11.50 11.64 -10.86
N TYR A 353 11.96 10.97 -9.80
CA TYR A 353 13.40 10.84 -9.51
C TYR A 353 13.99 9.59 -10.17
N LEU A 354 14.41 9.72 -11.44
CA LEU A 354 15.16 8.71 -12.18
C LEU A 354 16.64 8.72 -11.75
N GLY A 355 16.97 8.07 -10.63
CA GLY A 355 18.37 7.86 -10.27
C GLY A 355 18.63 7.41 -8.85
N GLN A 356 18.72 6.09 -8.63
CA GLN A 356 19.04 5.40 -7.38
C GLN A 356 17.93 5.46 -6.30
N ARG A 357 17.41 4.28 -5.94
CA ARG A 357 16.78 4.04 -4.63
C ARG A 357 17.83 4.32 -3.55
N LYS A 358 17.97 5.58 -3.14
CA LYS A 358 18.60 5.94 -1.88
C LYS A 358 17.48 6.41 -0.98
N GLU A 359 17.13 5.57 -0.01
CA GLU A 359 16.37 5.99 1.16
C GLU A 359 17.12 7.18 1.77
N TRP A 360 16.61 8.40 1.56
CA TRP A 360 17.16 9.60 2.20
C TRP A 360 16.58 9.79 3.61
N GLY A 361 15.78 8.81 4.07
CA GLY A 361 15.27 8.73 5.42
C GLY A 361 16.38 9.03 6.42
N GLY A 362 16.17 10.11 7.17
CA GLY A 362 17.26 10.80 7.84
C GLY A 362 16.80 11.46 9.12
N HIS A 363 17.77 11.64 10.00
CA HIS A 363 17.58 12.33 11.27
C HIS A 363 17.61 13.84 11.03
N TRP A 364 16.47 14.51 11.20
CA TRP A 364 16.34 15.94 11.05
C TRP A 364 16.38 16.60 12.42
N ALA A 365 17.38 17.46 12.65
CA ALA A 365 17.36 18.34 13.81
C ALA A 365 16.48 19.56 13.48
N LEU A 366 15.24 19.53 13.98
CA LEU A 366 14.25 20.59 13.80
C LEU A 366 14.09 21.40 15.09
N HIS A 367 13.49 22.57 14.95
CA HIS A 367 13.07 23.35 16.12
C HIS A 367 11.73 22.87 16.66
N THR A 368 11.52 23.11 17.95
CA THR A 368 10.19 22.95 18.53
C THR A 368 9.26 24.00 17.93
N THR A 369 8.17 23.52 17.34
CA THR A 369 7.05 24.32 16.82
C THR A 369 5.96 24.45 17.88
N VAL A 370 5.13 25.50 17.80
CA VAL A 370 4.00 25.70 18.72
C VAL A 370 3.07 24.48 18.69
N LYS A 371 2.71 23.99 17.49
CA LYS A 371 2.04 22.69 17.33
C LYS A 371 3.09 21.59 17.35
N SER A 372 2.96 20.63 18.26
CA SER A 372 3.94 19.56 18.39
C SER A 372 3.93 18.63 17.17
N ILE A 373 5.11 18.38 16.61
CA ILE A 373 5.34 17.34 15.60
C ILE A 373 5.22 15.98 16.28
N ARG A 374 4.53 15.03 15.65
CA ARG A 374 4.25 13.70 16.17
C ARG A 374 4.57 12.62 15.16
N LYS A 375 4.74 11.39 15.65
CA LYS A 375 4.77 10.21 14.80
C LYS A 375 3.49 10.16 13.97
N GLY A 376 3.63 9.96 12.67
CA GLY A 376 2.52 9.92 11.71
C GLY A 376 2.27 11.22 10.95
N ASP A 377 2.88 12.33 11.37
CA ASP A 377 2.83 13.58 10.60
C ASP A 377 3.58 13.39 9.26
N VAL A 378 3.06 14.01 8.20
CA VAL A 378 3.50 13.80 6.82
C VAL A 378 4.38 14.94 6.38
N VAL A 379 5.47 14.62 5.68
CA VAL A 379 6.34 15.59 5.03
C VAL A 379 5.94 15.68 3.56
N CYS A 380 5.60 16.87 3.09
CA CYS A 380 5.22 17.12 1.70
C CYS A 380 5.95 18.34 1.12
N LEU A 381 6.12 18.36 -0.20
CA LEU A 381 6.55 19.55 -0.94
C LEU A 381 5.39 20.07 -1.78
N LEU A 382 5.06 21.34 -1.59
CA LEU A 382 4.02 22.03 -2.36
C LEU A 382 4.62 22.67 -3.61
N GLU A 383 3.82 22.76 -4.66
CA GLU A 383 4.21 23.37 -5.92
C GLU A 383 4.54 24.86 -5.72
N GLY A 384 5.77 25.25 -6.09
CA GLY A 384 6.28 26.61 -5.90
C GLY A 384 6.93 26.88 -4.55
N ALA A 385 6.80 25.97 -3.57
CA ALA A 385 7.46 26.10 -2.28
C ALA A 385 8.97 25.82 -2.40
N SER A 386 9.78 26.62 -1.71
CA SER A 386 11.24 26.40 -1.67
C SER A 386 11.69 25.37 -0.63
N LYS A 387 10.80 25.01 0.29
CA LYS A 387 11.04 24.13 1.44
C LYS A 387 9.84 23.23 1.69
N PRO A 388 10.04 22.03 2.25
CA PRO A 388 8.95 21.13 2.59
C PRO A 388 8.13 21.64 3.79
N SER A 389 6.88 21.21 3.84
CA SER A 389 5.96 21.42 4.97
C SER A 389 5.76 20.10 5.72
N ILE A 390 5.48 20.20 7.02
CA ILE A 390 5.04 19.07 7.86
C ILE A 390 3.55 19.29 8.18
N ILE A 391 2.73 18.31 7.80
CA ILE A 391 1.27 18.39 7.87
C ILE A 391 0.71 17.17 8.61
N ARG A 392 -0.45 17.34 9.23
CA ARG A 392 -1.21 16.25 9.84
C ARG A 392 -2.46 15.97 9.02
N LEU A 393 -2.65 14.70 8.65
CA LEU A 393 -3.80 14.27 7.86
C LEU A 393 -5.05 14.12 8.74
N TYR A 394 -6.18 14.63 8.24
CA TYR A 394 -7.52 14.36 8.74
C TYR A 394 -8.32 13.65 7.64
N GLU A 395 -9.63 13.49 7.84
CA GLU A 395 -10.48 12.71 6.95
C GLU A 395 -10.51 13.26 5.51
N ASP A 396 -10.66 14.57 5.34
CA ASP A 396 -10.75 15.20 4.01
C ASP A 396 -9.94 16.51 3.89
N TYR A 397 -9.09 16.83 4.85
CA TYR A 397 -8.17 17.99 4.83
C TYR A 397 -6.89 17.70 5.63
N CYS A 398 -5.92 18.60 5.57
CA CYS A 398 -4.69 18.51 6.34
C CYS A 398 -4.48 19.77 7.18
N VAL A 399 -3.89 19.66 8.37
CA VAL A 399 -3.49 20.79 9.19
C VAL A 399 -1.98 21.00 9.08
N VAL A 400 -1.56 22.25 8.87
CA VAL A 400 -0.14 22.62 8.86
C VAL A 400 0.40 22.61 10.29
N ILE A 401 1.40 21.77 10.53
CA ILE A 401 2.15 21.71 11.80
C ILE A 401 3.39 22.61 11.69
N ALA A 402 4.08 22.54 10.56
CA ALA A 402 5.19 23.42 10.21
C ALA A 402 5.11 23.76 8.71
N ILE A 403 5.12 25.04 8.36
CA ILE A 403 4.81 25.47 6.99
C ILE A 403 6.03 25.39 6.06
N ALA A 404 7.23 25.68 6.56
CA ALA A 404 8.44 25.70 5.73
C ALA A 404 9.67 25.32 6.57
N VAL A 405 10.04 24.04 6.49
CA VAL A 405 11.06 23.43 7.36
C VAL A 405 12.41 23.37 6.66
N THR A 406 13.48 23.76 7.36
CA THR A 406 14.87 23.54 6.89
C THR A 406 15.45 22.28 7.54
N PRO A 407 15.66 21.19 6.78
CA PRO A 407 16.33 20.01 7.32
C PRO A 407 17.78 20.34 7.66
N THR A 408 18.23 19.91 8.85
CA THR A 408 19.66 19.91 9.18
C THR A 408 20.09 18.51 9.57
N ASN A 409 21.09 17.97 8.86
CA ASN A 409 21.63 16.65 9.13
C ASN A 409 22.42 16.70 10.44
N ASP A 410 22.14 15.81 11.40
CA ASP A 410 23.02 15.65 12.55
C ASP A 410 24.38 15.12 12.04
N LYS A 411 25.47 15.77 12.48
CA LYS A 411 26.85 15.43 12.11
C LYS A 411 27.26 14.02 12.54
N ARG A 412 26.42 13.32 13.32
CA ARG A 412 26.65 11.95 13.81
C ARG A 412 26.48 10.85 12.76
N ILE A 413 25.96 11.14 11.57
CA ILE A 413 25.85 10.16 10.48
C ILE A 413 26.84 10.55 9.37
N GLU A 414 28.05 9.99 9.42
CA GLU A 414 29.02 10.08 8.33
C GLU A 414 28.50 9.30 7.11
N GLY A 415 28.30 9.97 5.97
CA GLY A 415 28.14 9.28 4.68
C GLY A 415 27.28 9.96 3.60
N LEU A 416 26.32 10.82 3.94
CA LEU A 416 25.46 11.50 2.94
C LEU A 416 25.41 13.01 3.16
N HIS A 417 26.23 13.76 2.41
CA HIS A 417 26.07 15.22 2.29
C HIS A 417 24.96 15.52 1.29
N ILE A 418 23.70 15.57 1.75
CA ILE A 418 22.54 15.88 0.89
C ILE A 418 22.45 17.40 0.72
N ASN A 419 22.49 17.88 -0.53
CA ASN A 419 22.16 19.28 -0.84
C ASN A 419 20.63 19.43 -0.95
N TRP A 420 19.98 19.78 0.16
CA TRP A 420 18.52 19.88 0.25
C TRP A 420 17.89 20.84 -0.79
N PRO A 421 18.38 22.08 -0.99
CA PRO A 421 17.89 22.97 -2.04
C PRO A 421 17.86 22.35 -3.45
N ASP A 422 18.90 21.63 -3.85
CA ASP A 422 18.98 21.01 -5.16
C ASP A 422 18.00 19.83 -5.27
N LEU A 423 17.86 19.06 -4.18
CA LEU A 423 16.89 17.97 -4.11
C LEU A 423 15.47 18.48 -4.31
N TRP A 424 15.08 19.54 -3.61
CA TRP A 424 13.73 20.12 -3.74
C TRP A 424 13.48 20.70 -5.13
N ARG A 425 14.48 21.36 -5.73
CA ARG A 425 14.39 21.88 -7.11
C ARG A 425 14.30 20.79 -8.17
N SER A 426 14.81 19.59 -7.88
CA SER A 426 14.74 18.46 -8.82
C SER A 426 13.34 17.85 -8.94
N ILE A 427 12.46 18.13 -7.98
CA ILE A 427 11.08 17.63 -7.97
C ILE A 427 10.22 18.53 -8.87
N THR A 428 9.78 17.99 -10.00
CA THR A 428 8.98 18.70 -11.00
C THR A 428 7.56 18.14 -11.15
N ILE A 429 7.24 17.02 -10.49
CA ILE A 429 5.96 16.33 -10.59
C ILE A 429 5.19 16.50 -9.27
N PHE A 430 4.07 17.23 -9.34
CA PHE A 430 3.14 17.44 -8.23
C PHE A 430 1.79 16.81 -8.57
N SER A 431 1.57 15.58 -8.12
CA SER A 431 0.44 14.73 -8.55
C SER A 431 -0.78 14.79 -7.65
N ARG A 432 -0.70 15.45 -6.48
CA ARG A 432 -1.76 15.47 -5.47
C ARG A 432 -2.24 16.89 -5.20
N ASP A 433 -3.54 17.06 -5.01
CA ASP A 433 -4.09 18.32 -4.52
C ASP A 433 -4.19 18.26 -2.99
N PHE A 434 -3.60 19.24 -2.32
CA PHE A 434 -3.65 19.40 -0.87
C PHE A 434 -4.59 20.55 -0.51
N LEU A 435 -5.56 20.24 0.37
CA LEU A 435 -6.30 21.23 1.15
C LEU A 435 -5.65 21.33 2.53
N LEU A 436 -4.89 22.41 2.74
CA LEU A 436 -4.17 22.67 3.98
C LEU A 436 -4.86 23.76 4.79
N ILE A 437 -4.87 23.58 6.10
CA ILE A 437 -5.35 24.59 7.04
C ILE A 437 -4.19 25.02 7.92
N TRP A 438 -3.81 26.28 7.78
CA TRP A 438 -2.81 26.91 8.63
C TRP A 438 -3.53 27.77 9.67
N ASP A 439 -3.69 27.17 10.84
CA ASP A 439 -4.52 27.69 11.93
C ASP A 439 -3.64 28.18 13.09
N TRP A 440 -3.75 29.47 13.42
CA TRP A 440 -3.03 30.12 14.52
C TRP A 440 -3.94 30.41 15.73
N GLU A 441 -5.23 30.08 15.68
CA GLU A 441 -6.16 30.27 16.80
C GLU A 441 -5.92 29.19 17.89
N LYS A 442 -6.28 29.49 19.15
CA LYS A 442 -5.92 28.65 20.32
C LYS A 442 -6.28 27.16 20.14
N SER A 443 -5.37 26.29 20.60
CA SER A 443 -5.39 24.85 20.36
C SER A 443 -6.61 24.14 20.97
N TRP A 444 -7.40 23.52 20.11
CA TRP A 444 -8.45 22.54 20.42
C TRP A 444 -7.90 21.15 20.77
N GLU A 445 -6.56 20.97 20.82
CA GLU A 445 -5.94 19.68 21.16
C GLU A 445 -6.30 19.18 22.57
N THR A 446 -6.87 20.03 23.44
CA THR A 446 -7.34 19.66 24.78
C THR A 446 -8.80 19.22 24.88
N SER A 447 -9.66 19.44 23.86
CA SER A 447 -11.11 19.19 24.02
C SER A 447 -11.62 17.86 23.47
N GLY A 448 -10.88 17.11 22.65
CA GLY A 448 -11.32 15.80 22.15
C GLY A 448 -12.57 15.81 21.25
N GLU A 449 -13.14 16.99 20.96
CA GLU A 449 -14.40 17.15 20.24
C GLU A 449 -14.13 17.39 18.75
N ARG A 450 -14.07 16.28 18.00
CA ARG A 450 -13.90 16.25 16.54
C ARG A 450 -15.06 16.91 15.77
N GLU A 451 -16.23 17.04 16.40
CA GLU A 451 -17.50 17.46 15.79
C GLU A 451 -17.55 18.97 15.46
N ASP A 452 -16.88 19.82 16.23
CA ASP A 452 -16.93 21.28 16.03
C ASP A 452 -16.12 21.75 14.81
N TYR A 453 -15.09 21.01 14.41
CA TYR A 453 -14.23 21.38 13.29
C TYR A 453 -14.90 21.12 11.93
N GLU A 454 -15.64 20.00 11.79
CA GLU A 454 -16.46 19.76 10.60
C GLU A 454 -17.55 20.82 10.45
N SER A 455 -18.22 21.21 11.54
CA SER A 455 -19.22 22.30 11.54
C SER A 455 -18.63 23.63 11.07
N LEU A 456 -17.43 23.97 11.58
CA LEU A 456 -16.70 25.17 11.22
C LEU A 456 -16.22 25.15 9.75
N MET A 457 -15.73 24.01 9.26
CA MET A 457 -15.35 23.86 7.85
C MET A 457 -16.57 23.88 6.93
N ASN A 458 -17.67 23.21 7.30
CA ASN A 458 -18.93 23.24 6.56
C ASN A 458 -19.50 24.66 6.45
N SER A 459 -19.47 25.45 7.53
CA SER A 459 -19.92 26.86 7.52
C SER A 459 -19.07 27.78 6.63
N ARG A 460 -17.78 27.47 6.47
CA ARG A 460 -16.83 28.28 5.69
C ARG A 460 -16.81 27.89 4.21
N MET A 461 -16.87 26.59 3.92
CA MET A 461 -16.99 26.04 2.56
C MET A 461 -18.36 26.39 1.94
N ALA A 462 -19.41 26.58 2.75
CA ALA A 462 -20.74 27.00 2.30
C ALA A 462 -20.79 28.41 1.68
N LYS A 463 -19.76 29.26 1.81
CA LYS A 463 -19.72 30.54 1.09
C LYS A 463 -19.44 30.39 -0.41
N HIS A 464 -18.99 29.22 -0.85
CA HIS A 464 -18.69 28.93 -2.26
C HIS A 464 -19.59 27.87 -2.90
N ALA A 465 -20.30 27.05 -2.11
CA ALA A 465 -21.23 26.07 -2.65
C ALA A 465 -22.57 26.71 -3.05
N LYS A 466 -22.87 26.77 -4.35
CA LYS A 466 -24.26 26.88 -4.82
C LYS A 466 -24.91 25.52 -4.57
N THR A 467 -25.97 25.48 -3.76
CA THR A 467 -26.78 24.27 -3.47
C THR A 467 -26.07 23.16 -2.66
N GLU A 468 -26.88 22.42 -1.89
CA GLU A 468 -26.46 21.29 -1.04
C GLU A 468 -25.71 20.19 -1.83
N LEU A 469 -26.01 20.07 -3.12
CA LEU A 469 -25.41 19.11 -4.06
C LEU A 469 -23.91 19.36 -4.27
N GLU A 470 -23.49 20.62 -4.46
CA GLU A 470 -22.08 20.98 -4.68
C GLU A 470 -21.22 20.69 -3.44
N SER A 471 -21.81 20.81 -2.24
CA SER A 471 -21.12 20.51 -0.97
C SER A 471 -20.74 19.03 -0.83
N TYR A 472 -21.62 18.11 -1.25
CA TYR A 472 -21.31 16.67 -1.23
C TYR A 472 -20.27 16.29 -2.29
N LEU A 473 -20.34 16.88 -3.49
CA LEU A 473 -19.37 16.64 -4.57
C LEU A 473 -17.97 17.13 -4.18
N ASP A 474 -17.86 18.29 -3.57
CA ASP A 474 -16.59 18.82 -3.06
C ASP A 474 -16.02 17.91 -1.97
N LYS A 475 -16.85 17.41 -1.04
CA LYS A 475 -16.40 16.47 0.00
C LYS A 475 -15.89 15.16 -0.60
N ALA A 476 -16.59 14.62 -1.59
CA ALA A 476 -16.18 13.40 -2.26
C ALA A 476 -14.85 13.55 -3.02
N ALA A 477 -14.62 14.68 -3.70
CA ALA A 477 -13.36 14.98 -4.36
C ALA A 477 -12.19 15.07 -3.36
N ARG A 478 -12.41 15.69 -2.20
CA ARG A 478 -11.42 15.77 -1.11
C ARG A 478 -11.09 14.41 -0.51
N LEU A 479 -12.12 13.61 -0.18
CA LEU A 479 -11.95 12.24 0.33
C LEU A 479 -11.17 11.36 -0.65
N ARG A 480 -11.45 11.47 -1.95
CA ARG A 480 -10.70 10.78 -3.00
C ARG A 480 -9.23 11.19 -2.97
N ASN A 481 -8.94 12.49 -3.00
CA ASN A 481 -7.58 13.00 -2.98
C ASN A 481 -6.83 12.58 -1.70
N MET A 482 -7.49 12.58 -0.53
CA MET A 482 -6.93 12.06 0.72
C MET A 482 -6.60 10.56 0.62
N GLY A 483 -7.50 9.76 0.03
CA GLY A 483 -7.25 8.35 -0.25
C GLY A 483 -6.00 8.13 -1.10
N LEU A 484 -5.75 8.99 -2.09
CA LEU A 484 -4.54 8.93 -2.91
C LEU A 484 -3.26 9.30 -2.14
N ILE A 485 -3.32 10.33 -1.29
CA ILE A 485 -2.20 10.72 -0.41
C ILE A 485 -1.86 9.58 0.56
N LEU A 486 -2.87 8.95 1.15
CA LEU A 486 -2.70 7.78 2.02
C LEU A 486 -2.15 6.57 1.26
N GLY A 487 -2.53 6.40 -0.01
CA GLY A 487 -1.96 5.41 -0.90
C GLY A 487 -0.46 5.62 -1.14
N ASP A 488 -0.02 6.87 -1.37
CA ASP A 488 1.40 7.24 -1.50
C ASP A 488 2.19 7.00 -0.21
N LEU A 489 1.53 7.11 0.95
CA LEU A 489 2.10 6.79 2.27
C LEU A 489 2.10 5.30 2.62
N GLU A 490 1.53 4.48 1.75
CA GLU A 490 1.34 3.05 1.92
C GLU A 490 0.35 2.62 3.03
N LYS A 491 -0.58 3.52 3.41
CA LYS A 491 -1.63 3.27 4.42
C LYS A 491 -2.90 2.69 3.78
N ASP A 492 -2.82 1.46 3.30
CA ASP A 492 -3.85 0.86 2.42
C ASP A 492 -5.25 0.83 3.00
N LYS A 493 -5.39 0.45 4.28
CA LYS A 493 -6.71 0.36 4.92
C LYS A 493 -7.39 1.73 5.01
N GLU A 494 -6.63 2.75 5.38
CA GLU A 494 -7.11 4.13 5.49
C GLU A 494 -7.39 4.75 4.11
N ALA A 495 -6.57 4.41 3.11
CA ALA A 495 -6.77 4.82 1.73
C ALA A 495 -8.05 4.19 1.13
N GLU A 496 -8.23 2.88 1.31
CA GLU A 496 -9.44 2.17 0.87
C GLU A 496 -10.69 2.74 1.52
N GLU A 497 -10.66 2.98 2.84
CA GLU A 497 -11.79 3.54 3.58
C GLU A 497 -12.18 4.93 3.07
N ASN A 498 -11.21 5.82 2.85
CA ASN A 498 -11.49 7.15 2.31
C ASN A 498 -12.02 7.11 0.88
N LEU A 499 -11.52 6.21 0.03
CA LEU A 499 -12.03 6.03 -1.33
C LEU A 499 -13.45 5.44 -1.33
N ARG A 500 -13.78 4.53 -0.41
CA ARG A 500 -15.16 4.04 -0.20
C ARG A 500 -16.09 5.15 0.26
N LYS A 501 -15.65 5.98 1.21
CA LYS A 501 -16.41 7.17 1.66
C LYS A 501 -16.64 8.16 0.52
N ALA A 502 -15.66 8.35 -0.37
CA ALA A 502 -15.80 9.19 -1.56
C ALA A 502 -16.89 8.65 -2.52
N ILE A 503 -16.94 7.34 -2.73
CA ILE A 503 -17.99 6.68 -3.54
C ILE A 503 -19.36 6.90 -2.89
N ASN A 504 -19.49 6.62 -1.59
CA ASN A 504 -20.76 6.79 -0.85
C ASN A 504 -21.25 8.25 -0.82
N ALA A 505 -20.33 9.21 -0.69
CA ALA A 505 -20.67 10.64 -0.73
C ALA A 505 -21.16 11.08 -2.12
N HIS A 506 -20.63 10.50 -3.21
CA HIS A 506 -21.11 10.73 -4.57
C HIS A 506 -22.48 10.09 -4.83
N ASP A 507 -22.74 8.88 -4.33
CA ASP A 507 -24.04 8.20 -4.50
C ASP A 507 -25.19 8.99 -3.84
N LYS A 508 -24.91 9.68 -2.73
CA LYS A 508 -25.87 10.60 -2.10
C LYS A 508 -26.05 11.92 -2.89
N ALA A 509 -25.06 12.30 -3.70
CA ALA A 509 -24.99 13.59 -4.39
C ALA A 509 -25.49 13.55 -5.85
N SER A 510 -25.59 12.40 -6.52
CA SER A 510 -26.10 12.40 -7.91
C SER A 510 -26.68 11.05 -8.34
N GLY A 511 -27.81 11.10 -9.02
CA GLY A 511 -28.24 10.04 -9.93
C GLY A 511 -27.67 10.17 -11.35
N LYS A 512 -26.62 10.99 -11.60
CA LYS A 512 -26.25 11.35 -12.99
C LYS A 512 -24.78 11.50 -13.38
N GLU A 513 -23.79 11.64 -12.50
CA GLU A 513 -22.38 11.81 -12.96
C GLU A 513 -21.41 10.77 -12.41
N LEU A 514 -20.99 9.90 -13.32
CA LEU A 514 -20.24 8.66 -13.10
C LEU A 514 -18.71 8.87 -13.11
N SER A 515 -18.22 10.02 -13.61
CA SER A 515 -16.80 10.26 -13.92
C SER A 515 -15.89 10.26 -12.68
N HIS A 516 -16.33 10.82 -11.56
CA HIS A 516 -15.53 10.89 -10.33
C HIS A 516 -15.52 9.57 -9.56
N THR A 517 -16.63 8.83 -9.57
CA THR A 517 -16.73 7.46 -9.04
C THR A 517 -15.81 6.52 -9.83
N LEU A 518 -15.83 6.60 -11.16
CA LEU A 518 -14.91 5.86 -12.04
C LEU A 518 -13.45 6.18 -11.74
N ALA A 519 -13.11 7.47 -11.58
CA ALA A 519 -11.73 7.87 -11.26
C ALA A 519 -11.28 7.35 -9.87
N ALA A 520 -12.15 7.36 -8.86
CA ALA A 520 -11.84 6.80 -7.54
C ALA A 520 -11.60 5.27 -7.63
N MET A 521 -12.42 4.58 -8.43
CA MET A 521 -12.31 3.14 -8.66
C MET A 521 -11.10 2.76 -9.51
N ASP A 522 -10.74 3.53 -10.52
CA ASP A 522 -9.50 3.33 -11.31
C ASP A 522 -8.25 3.47 -10.44
N ASN A 523 -8.24 4.44 -9.54
CA ASN A 523 -7.13 4.63 -8.61
C ASN A 523 -7.00 3.46 -7.63
N LEU A 524 -8.10 2.99 -7.08
CA LEU A 524 -8.12 1.85 -6.17
C LEU A 524 -7.75 0.54 -6.92
N THR A 525 -8.06 0.45 -8.22
CA THR A 525 -7.63 -0.62 -9.12
C THR A 525 -6.11 -0.61 -9.32
N LEU A 526 -5.53 0.57 -9.57
CA LEU A 526 -4.08 0.76 -9.70
C LEU A 526 -3.35 0.42 -8.40
N MET A 527 -3.89 0.83 -7.24
CA MET A 527 -3.35 0.47 -5.93
C MET A 527 -3.30 -1.05 -5.73
N TYR A 528 -4.39 -1.75 -6.04
CA TYR A 528 -4.42 -3.21 -5.95
C TYR A 528 -3.46 -3.90 -6.93
N ARG A 529 -3.31 -3.36 -8.15
CA ARG A 529 -2.40 -3.92 -9.18
C ARG A 529 -0.93 -3.77 -8.78
N GLY A 530 -0.54 -2.61 -8.25
CA GLY A 530 0.84 -2.34 -7.82
C GLY A 530 1.34 -3.24 -6.68
N ARG A 531 0.42 -3.87 -5.92
CA ARG A 531 0.74 -4.68 -4.72
C ARG A 531 0.46 -6.18 -4.86
N GLY A 532 0.21 -6.66 -6.07
CA GLY A 532 -0.02 -8.09 -6.33
C GLY A 532 -1.39 -8.61 -5.90
N SER A 533 -2.31 -7.75 -5.44
CA SER A 533 -3.72 -8.09 -5.21
C SER A 533 -4.51 -8.09 -6.53
N LEU A 534 -4.05 -8.91 -7.48
CA LEU A 534 -4.53 -8.91 -8.87
C LEU A 534 -6.04 -9.20 -8.96
N GLN A 535 -6.57 -9.99 -8.02
CA GLN A 535 -8.00 -10.32 -7.95
C GLN A 535 -8.87 -9.07 -7.65
N LYS A 536 -8.50 -8.29 -6.62
CA LYS A 536 -9.22 -7.06 -6.26
C LYS A 536 -9.07 -5.96 -7.33
N ALA A 537 -7.89 -5.86 -7.94
CA ALA A 537 -7.65 -4.97 -9.08
C ALA A 537 -8.51 -5.34 -10.29
N ASN A 538 -8.53 -6.62 -10.66
CA ASN A 538 -9.34 -7.10 -11.77
C ASN A 538 -10.83 -6.91 -11.50
N LYS A 539 -11.29 -7.19 -10.28
CA LYS A 539 -12.67 -6.97 -9.83
C LYS A 539 -13.10 -5.51 -10.03
N LEU A 540 -12.31 -4.57 -9.53
CA LEU A 540 -12.64 -3.16 -9.61
C LEU A 540 -12.44 -2.57 -11.02
N GLY A 541 -11.49 -3.09 -11.79
CA GLY A 541 -11.33 -2.77 -13.20
C GLY A 541 -12.50 -3.23 -14.06
N ILE A 542 -13.12 -4.37 -13.76
CA ILE A 542 -14.36 -4.82 -14.43
C ILE A 542 -15.51 -3.86 -14.14
N ILE A 543 -15.67 -3.48 -12.88
CA ILE A 543 -16.76 -2.57 -12.47
C ILE A 543 -16.54 -1.20 -13.11
N THR A 544 -15.29 -0.74 -13.20
CA THR A 544 -14.93 0.53 -13.84
C THR A 544 -15.13 0.49 -15.36
N ASP A 545 -14.82 -0.63 -16.05
CA ASP A 545 -15.13 -0.80 -17.48
C ASP A 545 -16.65 -0.87 -17.74
N ILE A 546 -17.41 -1.51 -16.84
CA ILE A 546 -18.86 -1.62 -16.96
C ILE A 546 -19.55 -0.28 -16.73
N LEU A 547 -19.16 0.44 -15.68
CA LEU A 547 -19.69 1.77 -15.40
C LEU A 547 -19.17 2.79 -16.45
N GLY A 548 -17.91 2.70 -16.89
CA GLY A 548 -17.27 3.65 -17.82
C GLY A 548 -17.90 3.72 -19.22
N ARG A 549 -18.64 2.69 -19.63
CA ARG A 549 -19.36 2.65 -20.91
C ARG A 549 -20.81 3.11 -20.79
N ARG A 550 -21.03 4.37 -20.41
CA ARG A 550 -22.35 5.00 -20.49
C ARG A 550 -22.52 5.62 -21.88
N GLY A 551 -23.18 4.94 -22.82
CA GLY A 551 -23.44 5.46 -24.18
C GLY A 551 -23.76 4.38 -25.24
N ASP A 552 -24.00 4.83 -26.48
CA ASP A 552 -24.58 4.12 -27.66
C ASP A 552 -23.91 2.80 -28.14
N TYR A 553 -22.98 2.21 -27.39
CA TYR A 553 -22.44 0.89 -27.71
C TYR A 553 -22.29 0.02 -26.44
N ALA A 554 -23.01 -1.10 -26.47
CA ALA A 554 -22.94 -2.30 -25.64
C ALA A 554 -23.90 -2.38 -24.44
N GLN A 555 -24.98 -3.14 -24.65
CA GLN A 555 -25.62 -3.95 -23.60
C GLN A 555 -24.54 -4.62 -22.73
N THR A 556 -24.79 -4.75 -21.43
CA THR A 556 -23.92 -5.54 -20.54
C THR A 556 -23.76 -6.94 -21.12
N THR A 557 -22.58 -7.27 -21.66
CA THR A 557 -22.40 -8.58 -22.31
C THR A 557 -22.68 -9.69 -21.30
N GLU A 558 -23.40 -10.73 -21.70
CA GLU A 558 -23.73 -11.89 -20.85
C GLU A 558 -22.49 -12.44 -20.12
N LYS A 559 -21.34 -12.47 -20.80
CA LYS A 559 -20.03 -12.86 -20.24
C LYS A 559 -19.58 -11.99 -19.05
N GLY A 560 -19.89 -10.69 -19.08
CA GLY A 560 -19.63 -9.77 -17.98
C GLY A 560 -20.55 -10.04 -16.79
N MET A 561 -21.84 -10.28 -17.05
CA MET A 561 -22.84 -10.63 -16.03
C MET A 561 -22.52 -11.95 -15.33
N ILE A 562 -22.15 -12.98 -16.10
CA ILE A 562 -21.70 -14.29 -15.58
C ILE A 562 -20.50 -14.11 -14.65
N ARG A 563 -19.50 -13.33 -15.08
CA ARG A 563 -18.29 -13.10 -14.29
C ARG A 563 -18.59 -12.40 -12.98
N ILE A 564 -19.49 -11.43 -12.97
CA ILE A 564 -19.87 -10.69 -11.76
C ILE A 564 -20.66 -11.56 -10.81
N ALA A 565 -21.68 -12.27 -11.32
CA ALA A 565 -22.50 -13.20 -10.56
C ALA A 565 -21.66 -14.28 -9.86
N GLY A 566 -20.60 -14.77 -10.51
CA GLY A 566 -19.66 -15.73 -9.92
C GLY A 566 -18.55 -15.14 -9.04
N SER A 567 -18.43 -13.80 -8.91
CA SER A 567 -17.26 -13.13 -8.28
C SER A 567 -17.41 -12.70 -6.81
N PHE A 568 -18.38 -13.29 -6.09
CA PHE A 568 -18.52 -13.17 -4.62
C PHE A 568 -18.87 -11.76 -4.08
N ASP A 569 -19.54 -10.87 -4.82
CA ASP A 569 -19.86 -9.52 -4.33
C ASP A 569 -21.31 -9.12 -4.59
N GLN A 570 -22.11 -9.18 -3.52
CA GLN A 570 -23.52 -8.84 -3.52
C GLN A 570 -23.71 -7.34 -3.84
N GLU A 571 -22.89 -6.46 -3.26
CA GLU A 571 -22.99 -5.01 -3.43
C GLU A 571 -22.74 -4.58 -4.88
N VAL A 572 -21.80 -5.22 -5.56
CA VAL A 572 -21.53 -4.95 -6.98
C VAL A 572 -22.68 -5.40 -7.87
N MET A 573 -23.23 -6.60 -7.62
CA MET A 573 -24.39 -7.07 -8.36
C MET A 573 -25.61 -6.16 -8.11
N LYS A 574 -25.82 -5.73 -6.87
CA LYS A 574 -26.86 -4.78 -6.49
C LYS A 574 -26.73 -3.44 -7.23
N LEU A 575 -25.53 -2.85 -7.24
CA LEU A 575 -25.27 -1.60 -7.96
C LEU A 575 -25.58 -1.72 -9.46
N LEU A 576 -25.28 -2.86 -10.08
CA LEU A 576 -25.58 -3.10 -11.49
C LEU A 576 -27.08 -3.25 -11.75
N LEU A 577 -27.78 -4.01 -10.91
CA LEU A 577 -29.23 -4.17 -11.04
C LEU A 577 -29.98 -2.85 -10.78
N ASP A 578 -29.51 -2.05 -9.82
CA ASP A 578 -30.09 -0.76 -9.46
C ASP A 578 -29.83 0.31 -10.54
N GLN A 579 -28.63 0.35 -11.14
CA GLN A 579 -28.24 1.39 -12.12
C GLN A 579 -28.53 1.02 -13.58
N ARG A 580 -28.59 -0.27 -13.94
CA ARG A 580 -28.70 -0.79 -15.32
C ARG A 580 -29.85 -1.78 -15.48
N LYS A 581 -30.98 -1.51 -14.83
CA LYS A 581 -32.15 -2.40 -14.77
C LYS A 581 -32.59 -2.92 -16.14
N ASP A 582 -32.56 -2.09 -17.19
CA ASP A 582 -33.03 -2.44 -18.54
C ASP A 582 -31.94 -3.09 -19.43
N GLU A 583 -30.66 -3.03 -19.04
CA GLU A 583 -29.51 -3.51 -19.83
C GLU A 583 -28.82 -4.76 -19.23
N ALA A 584 -29.20 -5.14 -18.01
CA ALA A 584 -28.70 -6.31 -17.30
C ALA A 584 -29.73 -7.45 -17.41
N GLN A 585 -29.64 -8.24 -18.48
CA GLN A 585 -30.48 -9.42 -18.68
C GLN A 585 -30.00 -10.56 -17.76
N ILE A 586 -30.91 -11.17 -17.01
CA ILE A 586 -30.61 -12.34 -16.19
C ILE A 586 -30.87 -13.59 -17.03
N THR A 587 -29.80 -14.15 -17.60
CA THR A 587 -29.86 -15.42 -18.32
C THR A 587 -29.65 -16.59 -17.37
N GLU A 588 -30.00 -17.80 -17.81
CA GLU A 588 -29.75 -19.04 -17.05
C GLU A 588 -28.27 -19.17 -16.64
N LYS A 589 -27.34 -18.81 -17.54
CA LYS A 589 -25.90 -18.84 -17.27
C LYS A 589 -25.45 -17.87 -16.16
N VAL A 590 -26.15 -16.74 -16.00
CA VAL A 590 -25.90 -15.79 -14.90
C VAL A 590 -26.35 -16.40 -13.57
N VAL A 591 -27.51 -17.08 -13.57
CA VAL A 591 -28.04 -17.77 -12.38
C VAL A 591 -27.17 -18.97 -12.02
N GLU A 592 -26.74 -19.78 -12.99
CA GLU A 592 -25.76 -20.86 -12.80
C GLU A 592 -24.46 -20.33 -12.18
N ALA A 593 -23.95 -19.20 -12.66
CA ALA A 593 -22.72 -18.61 -12.14
C ALA A 593 -22.86 -18.10 -10.70
N ALA A 594 -24.02 -17.54 -10.34
CA ALA A 594 -24.34 -17.15 -8.97
C ALA A 594 -24.47 -18.38 -8.05
N ALA A 595 -25.15 -19.43 -8.52
CA ALA A 595 -25.39 -20.66 -7.77
C ALA A 595 -24.10 -21.46 -7.55
N GLY A 596 -23.25 -21.54 -8.56
CA GLY A 596 -22.01 -22.32 -8.57
C GLY A 596 -20.77 -21.54 -8.17
N ASN A 597 -20.89 -20.21 -8.06
CA ASN A 597 -19.82 -19.35 -7.61
C ASN A 597 -18.57 -19.46 -8.50
N THR A 598 -18.79 -19.46 -9.82
CA THR A 598 -17.82 -19.88 -10.85
C THR A 598 -16.80 -18.81 -11.26
N GLY A 599 -16.67 -17.71 -10.50
CA GLY A 599 -15.74 -16.63 -10.79
C GLY A 599 -14.30 -17.07 -10.58
N ASN A 600 -13.64 -17.50 -11.66
CA ASN A 600 -12.21 -17.82 -11.78
C ASN A 600 -11.41 -17.76 -10.48
N SER A 601 -11.39 -18.84 -9.69
CA SER A 601 -10.28 -19.09 -8.80
C SER A 601 -10.11 -20.58 -8.51
N LYS A 602 -8.97 -21.11 -8.97
CA LYS A 602 -8.28 -22.27 -8.40
C LYS A 602 -7.73 -21.97 -6.99
N GLU A 603 -8.28 -20.98 -6.27
CA GLU A 603 -7.66 -20.37 -5.08
C GLU A 603 -8.69 -19.95 -4.02
N ALA A 604 -9.81 -20.67 -3.90
CA ALA A 604 -10.83 -20.47 -2.85
C ALA A 604 -10.41 -21.06 -1.49
N ALA A 605 -9.13 -20.96 -1.11
CA ALA A 605 -8.59 -21.53 0.13
C ALA A 605 -8.32 -20.48 1.24
N ALA A 606 -8.89 -19.29 1.15
CA ALA A 606 -8.69 -18.22 2.13
C ALA A 606 -10.01 -17.63 2.62
N GLY A 607 -10.77 -18.41 3.41
CA GLY A 607 -11.57 -17.93 4.56
C GLY A 607 -12.53 -16.75 4.40
N ASN A 608 -12.94 -16.38 3.18
CA ASN A 608 -14.01 -15.41 2.96
C ASN A 608 -15.27 -16.20 2.61
N GLU A 609 -16.28 -16.12 3.47
CA GLU A 609 -17.62 -16.64 3.27
C GLU A 609 -18.10 -16.21 1.87
N GLY A 610 -18.56 -17.16 1.06
CA GLY A 610 -19.04 -16.82 -0.26
C GLY A 610 -20.34 -16.02 -0.16
N ASN A 611 -20.62 -15.14 -1.13
CA ASN A 611 -21.88 -14.38 -1.18
C ASN A 611 -22.90 -14.99 -2.16
N GLY A 612 -22.76 -16.28 -2.52
CA GLY A 612 -23.59 -16.90 -3.57
C GLY A 612 -25.08 -16.92 -3.21
N LYS A 613 -25.40 -17.15 -1.92
CA LYS A 613 -26.77 -17.09 -1.38
C LYS A 613 -27.32 -15.67 -1.52
N GLU A 614 -26.53 -14.67 -1.17
CA GLU A 614 -26.86 -13.26 -1.18
C GLU A 614 -27.11 -12.73 -2.59
N VAL A 615 -26.32 -13.18 -3.57
CA VAL A 615 -26.49 -12.84 -4.98
C VAL A 615 -27.76 -13.50 -5.55
N ILE A 616 -28.00 -14.78 -5.26
CA ILE A 616 -29.25 -15.47 -5.65
C ILE A 616 -30.46 -14.77 -5.01
N ALA A 617 -30.37 -14.41 -3.73
CA ALA A 617 -31.42 -13.68 -3.02
C ALA A 617 -31.72 -12.34 -3.70
N LEU A 618 -30.70 -11.56 -4.06
CA LEU A 618 -30.91 -10.30 -4.80
C LEU A 618 -31.54 -10.52 -6.17
N LEU A 619 -31.12 -11.55 -6.90
CA LEU A 619 -31.67 -11.87 -8.22
C LEU A 619 -33.15 -12.23 -8.11
N LEU A 620 -33.53 -13.03 -7.11
CA LEU A 620 -34.92 -13.39 -6.84
C LEU A 620 -35.73 -12.17 -6.36
N ASP A 621 -35.18 -11.34 -5.46
CA ASP A 621 -35.88 -10.16 -4.92
C ASP A 621 -36.11 -9.07 -5.97
N GLN A 622 -35.12 -8.79 -6.83
CA GLN A 622 -35.17 -7.66 -7.77
C GLN A 622 -35.63 -8.04 -9.19
N ARG A 623 -35.41 -9.29 -9.62
CA ARG A 623 -35.66 -9.78 -11.00
C ARG A 623 -36.26 -11.19 -11.03
N SER A 624 -37.12 -11.54 -10.07
CA SER A 624 -37.78 -12.87 -9.94
C SER A 624 -38.28 -13.46 -11.26
N ASP A 625 -38.91 -12.63 -12.10
CA ASP A 625 -39.58 -13.03 -13.34
C ASP A 625 -38.61 -13.56 -14.42
N GLU A 626 -37.33 -13.16 -14.35
CA GLU A 626 -36.28 -13.59 -15.29
C GLU A 626 -35.47 -14.78 -14.77
N VAL A 627 -35.54 -15.06 -13.48
CA VAL A 627 -34.81 -16.17 -12.85
C VAL A 627 -35.53 -17.48 -13.15
N LYS A 628 -34.85 -18.34 -13.93
CA LYS A 628 -35.27 -19.72 -14.20
C LYS A 628 -34.45 -20.68 -13.35
N ILE A 629 -35.13 -21.45 -12.52
CA ILE A 629 -34.51 -22.54 -11.76
C ILE A 629 -34.57 -23.80 -12.61
N THR A 630 -33.45 -24.14 -13.26
CA THR A 630 -33.31 -25.35 -14.07
C THR A 630 -32.55 -26.44 -13.31
N GLU A 631 -32.58 -27.67 -13.82
CA GLU A 631 -31.80 -28.78 -13.26
C GLU A 631 -30.30 -28.43 -13.17
N GLU A 632 -29.75 -27.73 -14.17
CA GLU A 632 -28.35 -27.33 -14.18
C GLU A 632 -28.03 -26.34 -13.03
N VAL A 633 -28.90 -25.37 -12.77
CA VAL A 633 -28.76 -24.43 -11.65
C VAL A 633 -28.75 -25.16 -10.31
N VAL A 634 -29.65 -26.12 -10.12
CA VAL A 634 -29.75 -26.90 -8.87
C VAL A 634 -28.55 -27.83 -8.72
N LYS A 635 -28.11 -28.48 -9.80
CA LYS A 635 -26.92 -29.35 -9.80
C LYS A 635 -25.66 -28.56 -9.47
N VAL A 636 -25.50 -27.39 -10.06
CA VAL A 636 -24.37 -26.49 -9.83
C VAL A 636 -24.38 -25.93 -8.39
N ALA A 637 -25.56 -25.65 -7.82
CA ALA A 637 -25.69 -25.31 -6.41
C ALA A 637 -25.31 -26.49 -5.49
N ALA A 638 -25.71 -27.72 -5.84
CA ALA A 638 -25.40 -28.92 -5.08
C ALA A 638 -23.90 -29.24 -5.06
N ASP A 639 -23.20 -28.96 -6.17
CA ASP A 639 -21.75 -29.13 -6.30
C ASP A 639 -20.95 -27.93 -5.74
N ASN A 640 -21.61 -26.90 -5.22
CA ASN A 640 -20.92 -25.71 -4.71
C ASN A 640 -20.18 -26.01 -3.39
N TRP A 641 -18.87 -25.77 -3.39
CA TRP A 641 -17.96 -26.15 -2.30
C TRP A 641 -18.21 -25.40 -0.99
N ASN A 642 -18.67 -24.15 -1.03
CA ASN A 642 -18.71 -23.29 0.16
C ASN A 642 -20.12 -23.01 0.69
N ASN A 643 -21.12 -22.78 -0.18
CA ASN A 643 -22.47 -22.33 0.22
C ASN A 643 -23.61 -23.15 -0.41
N GLY A 644 -23.33 -24.37 -0.89
CA GLY A 644 -24.33 -25.16 -1.63
C GLY A 644 -25.60 -25.42 -0.82
N LYS A 645 -25.47 -25.66 0.49
CA LYS A 645 -26.60 -25.87 1.41
C LYS A 645 -27.48 -24.63 1.49
N GLU A 646 -26.89 -23.46 1.70
CA GLU A 646 -27.61 -22.19 1.87
C GLU A 646 -28.32 -21.77 0.59
N VAL A 647 -27.67 -21.97 -0.57
CA VAL A 647 -28.28 -21.69 -1.87
C VAL A 647 -29.46 -22.63 -2.12
N ILE A 648 -29.30 -23.94 -1.92
CA ILE A 648 -30.39 -24.91 -2.11
C ILE A 648 -31.54 -24.66 -1.14
N ALA A 649 -31.25 -24.37 0.13
CA ALA A 649 -32.27 -24.01 1.12
C ALA A 649 -33.06 -22.78 0.67
N LEU A 650 -32.38 -21.73 0.19
CA LEU A 650 -33.05 -20.51 -0.30
C LEU A 650 -33.90 -20.78 -1.55
N LEU A 651 -33.42 -21.62 -2.48
CA LEU A 651 -34.18 -22.01 -3.67
C LEU A 651 -35.43 -22.85 -3.30
N LEU A 652 -35.30 -23.76 -2.33
CA LEU A 652 -36.42 -24.55 -1.82
C LEU A 652 -37.45 -23.67 -1.10
N ASP A 653 -36.99 -22.72 -0.28
CA ASP A 653 -37.86 -21.82 0.49
C ASP A 653 -38.63 -20.83 -0.40
N GLN A 654 -37.98 -20.26 -1.42
CA GLN A 654 -38.58 -19.21 -2.26
C GLN A 654 -39.24 -19.74 -3.55
N ARG A 655 -38.70 -20.81 -4.14
CA ARG A 655 -39.11 -21.35 -5.46
C ARG A 655 -39.18 -22.88 -5.48
N GLY A 656 -39.50 -23.52 -4.35
CA GLY A 656 -39.41 -24.98 -4.18
C GLY A 656 -40.19 -25.83 -5.18
N SER A 657 -41.28 -25.32 -5.76
CA SER A 657 -42.05 -26.02 -6.82
C SER A 657 -41.31 -26.15 -8.16
N GLU A 658 -40.28 -25.33 -8.39
CA GLU A 658 -39.44 -25.38 -9.59
C GLU A 658 -38.15 -26.19 -9.39
N VAL A 659 -37.80 -26.49 -8.14
CA VAL A 659 -36.64 -27.29 -7.79
C VAL A 659 -36.98 -28.76 -8.00
N ASN A 660 -36.39 -29.37 -9.04
CA ASN A 660 -36.50 -30.81 -9.29
C ASN A 660 -35.26 -31.53 -8.77
N ILE A 661 -35.45 -32.47 -7.85
CA ILE A 661 -34.35 -33.30 -7.33
C ILE A 661 -34.21 -34.54 -8.24
N THR A 662 -33.27 -34.46 -9.19
CA THR A 662 -32.95 -35.56 -10.11
C THR A 662 -31.78 -36.39 -9.60
N GLU A 663 -31.51 -37.55 -10.22
CA GLU A 663 -30.35 -38.38 -9.89
C GLU A 663 -29.02 -37.62 -10.04
N GLU A 664 -28.89 -36.76 -11.06
CA GLU A 664 -27.68 -35.95 -11.29
C GLU A 664 -27.48 -34.89 -10.19
N VAL A 665 -28.56 -34.30 -9.67
CA VAL A 665 -28.50 -33.37 -8.51
C VAL A 665 -28.07 -34.11 -7.25
N VAL A 666 -28.65 -35.29 -6.99
CA VAL A 666 -28.29 -36.12 -5.82
C VAL A 666 -26.85 -36.61 -5.93
N LYS A 667 -26.40 -37.00 -7.12
CA LYS A 667 -25.02 -37.40 -7.40
C LYS A 667 -24.04 -36.24 -7.20
N ALA A 668 -24.37 -35.04 -7.67
CA ALA A 668 -23.59 -33.83 -7.43
C ALA A 668 -23.49 -33.50 -5.93
N ALA A 669 -24.60 -33.55 -5.20
CA ALA A 669 -24.61 -33.37 -3.75
C ALA A 669 -23.74 -34.42 -3.04
N ALA A 670 -23.87 -35.70 -3.38
CA ALA A 670 -23.11 -36.78 -2.77
C ALA A 670 -21.59 -36.69 -3.04
N GLY A 671 -21.21 -36.15 -4.21
CA GLY A 671 -19.82 -35.96 -4.65
C GLY A 671 -19.16 -34.67 -4.14
N SER A 672 -19.95 -33.72 -3.65
CA SER A 672 -19.51 -32.37 -3.25
C SER A 672 -18.67 -32.36 -1.96
N TYR A 673 -17.84 -31.33 -1.79
CA TYR A 673 -17.07 -31.07 -0.57
C TYR A 673 -17.98 -30.84 0.65
N SER A 674 -19.09 -30.09 0.46
CA SER A 674 -20.14 -29.86 1.46
C SER A 674 -21.29 -30.86 1.32
N GLY A 675 -20.98 -32.05 0.80
CA GLY A 675 -21.98 -33.01 0.36
C GLY A 675 -22.86 -33.55 1.48
N LYS A 676 -22.34 -33.64 2.72
CA LYS A 676 -23.11 -34.09 3.87
C LYS A 676 -24.26 -33.12 4.19
N GLU A 677 -23.97 -31.84 4.24
CA GLU A 677 -24.93 -30.79 4.58
C GLU A 677 -26.03 -30.67 3.52
N VAL A 678 -25.64 -30.69 2.25
CA VAL A 678 -26.59 -30.65 1.12
C VAL A 678 -27.42 -31.93 1.10
N MET A 679 -26.79 -33.10 1.26
CA MET A 679 -27.51 -34.36 1.24
C MET A 679 -28.49 -34.50 2.42
N ALA A 680 -28.10 -34.04 3.62
CA ALA A 680 -29.00 -34.00 4.77
C ALA A 680 -30.21 -33.08 4.52
N LEU A 681 -30.00 -31.89 3.96
CA LEU A 681 -31.08 -30.97 3.60
C LEU A 681 -32.05 -31.61 2.60
N LEU A 682 -31.53 -32.26 1.55
CA LEU A 682 -32.35 -32.91 0.53
C LEU A 682 -33.13 -34.10 1.08
N LEU A 683 -32.52 -34.92 1.94
CA LEU A 683 -33.20 -36.03 2.63
C LEU A 683 -34.26 -35.53 3.61
N ASP A 684 -34.00 -34.44 4.36
CA ASP A 684 -34.93 -33.90 5.34
C ASP A 684 -36.15 -33.21 4.68
N GLN A 685 -35.94 -32.46 3.59
CA GLN A 685 -36.98 -31.63 2.98
C GLN A 685 -37.66 -32.26 1.74
N ARG A 686 -36.97 -33.15 1.02
CA ARG A 686 -37.42 -33.75 -0.26
C ARG A 686 -37.13 -35.26 -0.34
N SER A 687 -37.19 -35.98 0.78
CA SER A 687 -36.90 -37.43 0.90
C SER A 687 -37.47 -38.28 -0.24
N ASP A 688 -38.73 -38.03 -0.60
CA ASP A 688 -39.49 -38.83 -1.57
C ASP A 688 -38.97 -38.74 -3.00
N GLU A 689 -38.23 -37.66 -3.33
CA GLU A 689 -37.61 -37.44 -4.64
C GLU A 689 -36.17 -37.95 -4.72
N VAL A 690 -35.52 -38.14 -3.56
CA VAL A 690 -34.13 -38.61 -3.49
C VAL A 690 -34.07 -40.10 -3.79
N LYS A 691 -33.44 -40.43 -4.93
CA LYS A 691 -33.15 -41.80 -5.37
C LYS A 691 -31.70 -42.17 -5.04
N ILE A 692 -31.51 -43.20 -4.22
CA ILE A 692 -30.20 -43.75 -3.91
C ILE A 692 -29.85 -44.82 -4.94
N THR A 693 -29.11 -44.43 -5.99
CA THR A 693 -28.63 -45.34 -7.04
C THR A 693 -27.18 -45.75 -6.80
N GLU A 694 -26.68 -46.76 -7.53
CA GLU A 694 -25.26 -47.17 -7.44
C GLU A 694 -24.32 -46.01 -7.76
N GLU A 695 -24.67 -45.14 -8.72
CA GLU A 695 -23.86 -43.97 -9.10
C GLU A 695 -23.80 -42.91 -7.99
N VAL A 696 -24.90 -42.71 -7.25
CA VAL A 696 -24.94 -41.83 -6.07
C VAL A 696 -24.08 -42.39 -4.95
N VAL A 697 -24.21 -43.68 -4.65
CA VAL A 697 -23.41 -44.35 -3.61
C VAL A 697 -21.92 -44.36 -3.98
N LYS A 698 -21.59 -44.55 -5.25
CA LYS A 698 -20.23 -44.45 -5.77
C LYS A 698 -19.66 -43.04 -5.64
N ALA A 699 -20.45 -42.02 -5.97
CA ALA A 699 -20.07 -40.62 -5.78
C ALA A 699 -19.83 -40.31 -4.29
N ALA A 700 -20.71 -40.76 -3.40
CA ALA A 700 -20.55 -40.63 -1.95
C ALA A 700 -19.30 -41.35 -1.44
N ALA A 701 -19.04 -42.58 -1.87
CA ALA A 701 -17.87 -43.35 -1.45
C ALA A 701 -16.54 -42.74 -1.92
N GLY A 702 -16.55 -42.05 -3.06
CA GLY A 702 -15.39 -41.38 -3.67
C GLY A 702 -15.25 -39.89 -3.34
N SER A 703 -16.16 -39.29 -2.56
CA SER A 703 -16.14 -37.86 -2.27
C SER A 703 -15.11 -37.49 -1.19
N TRP A 704 -14.81 -36.19 -1.08
CA TRP A 704 -13.88 -35.68 -0.07
C TRP A 704 -14.36 -36.01 1.35
N ASP A 705 -15.63 -35.71 1.65
CA ASP A 705 -16.27 -36.01 2.94
C ASP A 705 -17.02 -37.36 2.95
N SER A 706 -16.51 -38.31 2.17
CA SER A 706 -17.14 -39.60 1.90
C SER A 706 -17.60 -40.37 3.14
N LYS A 707 -16.85 -40.34 4.24
CA LYS A 707 -17.26 -41.02 5.48
C LYS A 707 -18.58 -40.46 6.00
N GLN A 708 -18.72 -39.13 6.04
CA GLN A 708 -19.90 -38.49 6.61
C GLN A 708 -21.11 -38.65 5.68
N VAL A 709 -20.91 -38.51 4.36
CA VAL A 709 -21.98 -38.75 3.37
C VAL A 709 -22.41 -40.22 3.39
N MET A 710 -21.47 -41.16 3.38
CA MET A 710 -21.78 -42.60 3.45
C MET A 710 -22.47 -42.99 4.76
N ALA A 711 -22.03 -42.44 5.90
CA ALA A 711 -22.71 -42.66 7.18
C ALA A 711 -24.16 -42.14 7.14
N LEU A 712 -24.38 -40.93 6.63
CA LEU A 712 -25.72 -40.36 6.48
C LEU A 712 -26.62 -41.24 5.60
N LEU A 713 -26.12 -41.70 4.45
CA LEU A 713 -26.88 -42.57 3.54
C LEU A 713 -27.19 -43.94 4.17
N LEU A 714 -26.23 -44.53 4.88
CA LEU A 714 -26.43 -45.82 5.56
C LEU A 714 -27.39 -45.70 6.75
N ASP A 715 -27.32 -44.62 7.52
CA ASP A 715 -28.16 -44.38 8.70
C ASP A 715 -29.61 -44.04 8.31
N GLN A 716 -29.83 -43.21 7.28
CA GLN A 716 -31.17 -42.74 6.90
C GLN A 716 -31.83 -43.60 5.80
N ARG A 717 -31.05 -44.19 4.88
CA ARG A 717 -31.55 -44.94 3.70
C ARG A 717 -30.80 -46.26 3.48
N GLY A 718 -30.26 -46.87 4.53
CA GLY A 718 -29.37 -48.03 4.44
C GLY A 718 -29.91 -49.24 3.64
N SER A 719 -31.22 -49.47 3.64
CA SER A 719 -31.86 -50.55 2.86
C SER A 719 -31.77 -50.34 1.34
N GLU A 720 -31.57 -49.10 0.87
CA GLU A 720 -31.44 -48.75 -0.55
C GLU A 720 -29.98 -48.67 -1.00
N VAL A 721 -29.04 -48.64 -0.05
CA VAL A 721 -27.61 -48.58 -0.33
C VAL A 721 -27.11 -49.97 -0.73
N ASN A 722 -26.88 -50.17 -2.04
CA ASN A 722 -26.27 -51.38 -2.57
C ASN A 722 -24.75 -51.27 -2.58
N ILE A 723 -24.07 -52.14 -1.82
CA ILE A 723 -22.60 -52.21 -1.80
C ILE A 723 -22.12 -53.15 -2.92
N THR A 724 -21.85 -52.57 -4.08
CA THR A 724 -21.27 -53.28 -5.24
C THR A 724 -19.74 -53.22 -5.21
N GLU A 725 -19.08 -54.04 -6.04
CA GLU A 725 -17.62 -53.98 -6.18
C GLU A 725 -17.14 -52.58 -6.64
N GLU A 726 -17.91 -51.89 -7.46
CA GLU A 726 -17.56 -50.54 -7.96
C GLU A 726 -17.65 -49.48 -6.85
N VAL A 727 -18.60 -49.61 -5.91
CA VAL A 727 -18.66 -48.77 -4.69
C VAL A 727 -17.43 -49.02 -3.80
N VAL A 728 -17.06 -50.29 -3.62
CA VAL A 728 -15.89 -50.66 -2.80
C VAL A 728 -14.58 -50.18 -3.47
N LYS A 729 -14.48 -50.26 -4.81
CA LYS A 729 -13.37 -49.66 -5.57
C LYS A 729 -13.33 -48.14 -5.41
N ALA A 730 -14.47 -47.46 -5.46
CA ALA A 730 -14.52 -46.02 -5.24
C ALA A 730 -14.05 -45.63 -3.83
N ALA A 731 -14.43 -46.39 -2.80
CA ALA A 731 -13.91 -46.21 -1.44
C ALA A 731 -12.40 -46.48 -1.34
N ALA A 732 -11.91 -47.56 -1.98
CA ALA A 732 -10.48 -47.91 -2.01
C ALA A 732 -9.62 -46.88 -2.76
N GLY A 733 -10.15 -46.31 -3.84
CA GLY A 733 -9.54 -45.28 -4.65
C GLY A 733 -9.76 -43.85 -4.13
N ASN A 734 -10.46 -43.67 -3.02
CA ASN A 734 -10.74 -42.33 -2.49
C ASN A 734 -9.46 -41.62 -2.02
N GLY A 735 -9.27 -40.38 -2.45
CA GLY A 735 -8.03 -39.61 -2.31
C GLY A 735 -7.19 -39.52 -3.59
N ARG A 736 -7.69 -40.08 -4.72
CA ARG A 736 -7.03 -40.00 -6.03
C ARG A 736 -7.22 -38.60 -6.64
N PHE A 737 -6.11 -37.92 -6.92
CA PHE A 737 -6.09 -36.61 -7.58
C PHE A 737 -6.54 -36.75 -9.05
N ASP A 738 -7.65 -36.14 -9.46
CA ASP A 738 -8.03 -36.09 -10.88
C ASP A 738 -7.16 -35.06 -11.60
N LEU A 739 -6.27 -35.54 -12.48
CA LEU A 739 -5.41 -34.70 -13.32
C LEU A 739 -6.22 -33.81 -14.27
N ARG A 740 -7.53 -34.05 -14.46
CA ARG A 740 -8.44 -33.15 -15.20
C ARG A 740 -8.59 -31.78 -14.54
N SER A 741 -8.34 -31.64 -13.23
CA SER A 741 -8.60 -30.40 -12.49
C SER A 741 -7.42 -29.41 -12.45
N GLY A 742 -6.31 -29.73 -13.12
CA GLY A 742 -5.21 -28.79 -13.38
C GLY A 742 -4.56 -28.21 -12.11
N GLY A 743 -3.65 -28.99 -11.51
CA GLY A 743 -2.52 -28.59 -10.66
C GLY A 743 -2.64 -27.35 -9.77
N VAL A 744 -2.88 -27.56 -8.47
CA VAL A 744 -2.27 -26.79 -7.37
C VAL A 744 -1.95 -27.77 -6.24
N TYR A 745 -0.70 -27.78 -5.79
CA TYR A 745 -0.26 -28.40 -4.53
C TYR A 745 -0.82 -27.55 -3.39
N LEU A 746 -1.89 -27.98 -2.72
CA LEU A 746 -2.28 -27.37 -1.44
C LEU A 746 -1.36 -27.94 -0.36
N GLY A 747 -0.62 -27.03 0.27
CA GLY A 747 0.46 -27.34 1.20
C GLY A 747 0.03 -28.11 2.44
N ASN A 748 1.02 -28.82 2.97
CA ASN A 748 1.06 -29.52 4.24
C ASN A 748 0.21 -28.86 5.35
N ASN A 749 -0.94 -29.46 5.67
CA ASN A 749 -1.43 -29.68 7.04
C ASN A 749 -2.70 -30.55 7.00
N ALA A 750 -2.65 -31.70 7.67
CA ALA A 750 -3.70 -32.34 8.48
C ALA A 750 -5.16 -32.19 7.97
N THR A 751 -5.94 -33.20 7.61
CA THR A 751 -6.01 -34.65 7.92
C THR A 751 -7.17 -35.15 7.05
N GLN A 752 -7.10 -36.33 6.42
CA GLN A 752 -8.20 -37.31 6.43
C GLN A 752 -7.88 -38.52 5.56
N SER A 753 -7.85 -39.66 6.23
CA SER A 753 -7.83 -41.00 5.65
C SER A 753 -9.23 -41.41 5.19
N SER A 754 -9.85 -40.65 4.27
CA SER A 754 -11.23 -40.88 3.81
C SER A 754 -11.47 -42.31 3.35
N GLY A 755 -10.61 -42.85 2.47
CA GLY A 755 -10.77 -44.21 1.94
C GLY A 755 -10.70 -45.32 2.99
N LYS A 756 -9.79 -45.22 3.97
CA LYS A 756 -9.71 -46.17 5.09
C LYS A 756 -10.94 -46.07 5.99
N GLU A 757 -11.38 -44.85 6.27
CA GLU A 757 -12.52 -44.61 7.16
C GLU A 757 -13.84 -45.08 6.55
N VAL A 758 -14.05 -44.87 5.25
CA VAL A 758 -15.19 -45.42 4.50
C VAL A 758 -15.11 -46.94 4.46
N MET A 759 -13.93 -47.51 4.17
CA MET A 759 -13.74 -48.97 4.17
C MET A 759 -14.03 -49.58 5.54
N ALA A 760 -13.62 -48.91 6.63
CA ALA A 760 -13.93 -49.32 7.99
C ALA A 760 -15.43 -49.24 8.28
N LEU A 761 -16.09 -48.14 7.90
CA LEU A 761 -17.54 -47.95 8.05
C LEU A 761 -18.33 -49.04 7.30
N LEU A 762 -17.97 -49.31 6.05
CA LEU A 762 -18.62 -50.33 5.23
C LEU A 762 -18.46 -51.72 5.84
N LEU A 763 -17.25 -52.09 6.27
CA LEU A 763 -17.00 -53.39 6.90
C LEU A 763 -17.69 -53.53 8.25
N ASP A 764 -17.78 -52.45 9.04
CA ASP A 764 -18.45 -52.45 10.35
C ASP A 764 -19.97 -52.59 10.22
N GLN A 765 -20.59 -51.83 9.32
CA GLN A 765 -22.05 -51.79 9.18
C GLN A 765 -22.61 -52.90 8.26
N ARG A 766 -21.85 -53.36 7.25
CA ARG A 766 -22.33 -54.30 6.21
C ARG A 766 -21.57 -55.62 6.17
N GLY A 767 -20.46 -55.74 6.90
CA GLY A 767 -19.75 -57.00 7.13
C GLY A 767 -19.50 -57.82 5.86
N THR A 768 -20.10 -59.00 5.79
CA THR A 768 -19.92 -59.97 4.70
C THR A 768 -20.46 -59.52 3.34
N GLU A 769 -21.27 -58.47 3.27
CA GLU A 769 -21.74 -57.90 2.01
C GLU A 769 -20.63 -57.16 1.26
N VAL A 770 -19.61 -56.68 1.98
CA VAL A 770 -18.46 -55.98 1.40
C VAL A 770 -17.47 -56.99 0.84
N LYS A 771 -17.46 -57.17 -0.49
CA LYS A 771 -16.53 -58.06 -1.18
C LYS A 771 -15.22 -57.34 -1.51
N ILE A 772 -14.13 -57.73 -0.85
CA ILE A 772 -12.78 -57.26 -1.17
C ILE A 772 -12.15 -58.21 -2.21
N THR A 773 -12.22 -57.82 -3.48
CA THR A 773 -11.62 -58.55 -4.61
C THR A 773 -10.17 -58.14 -4.86
N GLU A 774 -9.43 -58.90 -5.68
CA GLU A 774 -8.08 -58.49 -6.11
C GLU A 774 -8.08 -57.12 -6.79
N GLU A 775 -9.12 -56.81 -7.59
CA GLU A 775 -9.24 -55.53 -8.28
C GLU A 775 -9.46 -54.35 -7.31
N VAL A 776 -10.20 -54.54 -6.22
CA VAL A 776 -10.31 -53.56 -5.12
C VAL A 776 -8.93 -53.29 -4.50
N VAL A 777 -8.15 -54.34 -4.28
CA VAL A 777 -6.80 -54.22 -3.69
C VAL A 777 -5.83 -53.55 -4.65
N LYS A 778 -5.91 -53.83 -5.97
CA LYS A 778 -5.12 -53.13 -7.00
C LYS A 778 -5.48 -51.64 -7.09
N GLU A 779 -6.76 -51.30 -6.97
CA GLU A 779 -7.21 -49.91 -6.95
C GLU A 779 -6.65 -49.18 -5.71
N ALA A 780 -6.72 -49.80 -4.52
CA ALA A 780 -6.06 -49.26 -3.33
C ALA A 780 -4.54 -49.13 -3.52
N ALA A 781 -3.88 -50.12 -4.11
CA ALA A 781 -2.44 -50.06 -4.35
C ALA A 781 -2.04 -48.94 -5.31
N SER A 782 -2.93 -48.55 -6.22
CA SER A 782 -2.72 -47.47 -7.18
C SER A 782 -3.01 -46.08 -6.63
N ASN A 783 -3.57 -45.96 -5.42
CA ASN A 783 -3.97 -44.69 -4.80
C ASN A 783 -2.85 -44.08 -3.95
N GLU A 784 -2.05 -43.18 -4.54
CA GLU A 784 -0.86 -42.54 -3.93
C GLU A 784 -1.05 -41.93 -2.54
N PHE A 785 -2.26 -41.50 -2.20
CA PHE A 785 -2.53 -40.75 -0.97
C PHE A 785 -2.93 -41.67 0.18
N ALA A 786 -4.09 -42.33 0.05
CA ALA A 786 -4.68 -43.13 1.13
C ALA A 786 -4.50 -44.64 0.94
N GLY A 787 -4.07 -45.08 -0.24
CA GLY A 787 -4.01 -46.49 -0.63
C GLY A 787 -3.15 -47.36 0.28
N CYS A 788 -2.01 -46.84 0.72
CA CYS A 788 -1.12 -47.52 1.67
C CYS A 788 -1.82 -47.81 3.01
N GLU A 789 -2.60 -46.85 3.53
CA GLU A 789 -3.33 -47.02 4.78
C GLU A 789 -4.55 -47.92 4.63
N VAL A 790 -5.24 -47.89 3.48
CA VAL A 790 -6.32 -48.83 3.13
C VAL A 790 -5.78 -50.26 3.09
N ILE A 791 -4.65 -50.51 2.42
CA ILE A 791 -4.05 -51.85 2.35
C ILE A 791 -3.56 -52.34 3.70
N LYS A 792 -2.88 -51.49 4.49
CA LYS A 792 -2.48 -51.85 5.86
C LYS A 792 -3.68 -52.22 6.73
N PHE A 793 -4.77 -51.47 6.60
CA PHE A 793 -6.01 -51.74 7.32
C PHE A 793 -6.63 -53.07 6.89
N LEU A 794 -6.86 -53.27 5.59
CA LEU A 794 -7.44 -54.50 5.04
C LEU A 794 -6.58 -55.73 5.38
N HIS A 795 -5.26 -55.62 5.30
CA HIS A 795 -4.34 -56.69 5.68
C HIS A 795 -4.44 -57.06 7.17
N ARG A 796 -4.58 -56.06 8.06
CA ARG A 796 -4.72 -56.30 9.51
C ARG A 796 -6.11 -56.83 9.90
N THR A 797 -7.16 -56.37 9.24
CA THR A 797 -8.55 -56.66 9.64
C THR A 797 -9.07 -57.97 9.06
N ILE A 798 -8.81 -58.25 7.78
CA ILE A 798 -9.39 -59.42 7.07
C ILE A 798 -8.33 -60.32 6.41
N GLY A 799 -7.04 -59.96 6.46
CA GLY A 799 -5.97 -60.78 5.92
C GLY A 799 -6.03 -60.92 4.39
N ILE A 800 -5.91 -59.80 3.66
CA ILE A 800 -5.92 -59.81 2.18
C ILE A 800 -4.71 -60.56 1.59
N ASN A 801 -4.94 -61.25 0.48
CA ASN A 801 -3.87 -61.86 -0.30
C ASN A 801 -3.21 -60.81 -1.21
N VAL A 802 -1.89 -60.66 -1.12
CA VAL A 802 -1.12 -59.72 -1.93
C VAL A 802 -0.57 -60.46 -3.15
N THR A 803 -1.15 -60.20 -4.32
CA THR A 803 -0.72 -60.81 -5.58
C THR A 803 0.40 -60.00 -6.24
N ALA A 804 1.10 -60.60 -7.22
CA ALA A 804 2.08 -59.89 -8.05
C ALA A 804 1.46 -58.66 -8.74
N GLY A 805 0.17 -58.73 -9.14
CA GLY A 805 -0.55 -57.61 -9.74
C GLY A 805 -0.77 -56.43 -8.78
N VAL A 806 -0.94 -56.69 -7.48
CA VAL A 806 -1.02 -55.64 -6.45
C VAL A 806 0.33 -54.94 -6.27
N ILE A 807 1.43 -55.70 -6.29
CA ILE A 807 2.80 -55.17 -6.19
C ILE A 807 3.14 -54.32 -7.41
N GLU A 808 2.78 -54.80 -8.61
CA GLU A 808 2.94 -54.06 -9.86
C GLU A 808 2.13 -52.76 -9.86
N ALA A 809 0.88 -52.80 -9.39
CA ALA A 809 0.04 -51.61 -9.25
C ALA A 809 0.65 -50.57 -8.29
N ALA A 810 1.20 -51.01 -7.15
CA ALA A 810 1.91 -50.13 -6.21
C ALA A 810 3.17 -49.53 -6.84
N ALA A 811 4.00 -50.34 -7.49
CA ALA A 811 5.23 -49.89 -8.12
C ALA A 811 4.98 -48.89 -9.24
N THR A 812 4.03 -49.18 -10.13
CA THR A 812 3.70 -48.32 -11.28
C THR A 812 2.90 -47.06 -10.91
N ASN A 813 2.62 -46.83 -9.62
CA ASN A 813 2.05 -45.58 -9.11
C ASN A 813 2.94 -44.94 -8.03
N GLY A 814 4.25 -45.24 -7.97
CA GLY A 814 5.19 -44.52 -7.10
C GLY A 814 5.08 -44.82 -5.59
N GLN A 815 4.42 -45.92 -5.21
CA GLN A 815 4.07 -46.22 -3.81
C GLN A 815 5.18 -46.90 -3.02
N GLU A 816 6.30 -46.20 -2.84
CA GLU A 816 7.49 -46.73 -2.15
C GLU A 816 7.19 -47.17 -0.71
N GLN A 817 6.36 -46.42 0.02
CA GLN A 817 5.98 -46.75 1.40
C GLN A 817 5.16 -48.05 1.48
N LEU A 818 4.25 -48.27 0.54
CA LEU A 818 3.46 -49.48 0.46
C LEU A 818 4.36 -50.68 0.12
N LEU A 819 5.26 -50.53 -0.86
CA LEU A 819 6.23 -51.57 -1.21
C LEU A 819 7.11 -51.95 -0.01
N CYS A 820 7.57 -50.98 0.78
CA CYS A 820 8.32 -51.27 2.01
C CYS A 820 7.49 -52.03 3.06
N PHE A 821 6.20 -51.71 3.20
CA PHE A 821 5.30 -52.42 4.11
C PHE A 821 5.02 -53.85 3.64
N LEU A 822 4.76 -54.05 2.34
CA LEU A 822 4.53 -55.36 1.75
C LEU A 822 5.79 -56.26 1.83
N ASP A 823 6.98 -55.66 1.75
CA ASP A 823 8.25 -56.35 2.01
C ASP A 823 8.35 -56.84 3.45
N GLN A 824 8.01 -56.00 4.43
CA GLN A 824 7.96 -56.39 5.85
C GLN A 824 6.96 -57.53 6.12
N CYS A 825 5.93 -57.66 5.28
CA CYS A 825 4.95 -58.75 5.33
C CYS A 825 5.40 -60.01 4.56
N ASN A 826 6.64 -60.06 4.07
CA ASN A 826 7.20 -61.12 3.21
C ASN A 826 6.41 -61.36 1.91
N SER A 827 5.71 -60.35 1.39
CA SER A 827 4.80 -60.52 0.24
C SER A 827 5.47 -60.29 -1.14
N ILE A 828 6.66 -59.68 -1.20
CA ILE A 828 7.30 -59.25 -2.48
C ILE A 828 8.31 -60.27 -3.05
N GLY A 829 8.91 -61.13 -2.22
CA GLY A 829 9.93 -62.09 -2.69
C GLY A 829 11.24 -61.44 -3.15
N SER A 830 11.99 -62.10 -4.04
CA SER A 830 13.34 -61.69 -4.49
C SER A 830 13.39 -60.47 -5.41
N ASP A 831 12.26 -60.06 -5.99
CA ASP A 831 12.20 -59.06 -7.07
C ASP A 831 12.00 -57.62 -6.55
N LYS A 832 12.13 -57.42 -5.23
CA LYS A 832 11.92 -56.14 -4.53
C LYS A 832 12.65 -54.97 -5.17
N GLU A 833 13.94 -55.13 -5.46
CA GLU A 833 14.76 -54.03 -5.97
C GLU A 833 14.28 -53.58 -7.36
N SER A 834 13.75 -54.50 -8.17
CA SER A 834 13.16 -54.18 -9.47
C SER A 834 11.90 -53.33 -9.32
N TRP A 835 10.98 -53.71 -8.43
CA TRP A 835 9.75 -52.96 -8.18
C TRP A 835 10.00 -51.59 -7.55
N LEU A 836 11.00 -51.49 -6.65
CA LEU A 836 11.39 -50.22 -6.05
C LEU A 836 11.99 -49.26 -7.08
N LYS A 837 12.78 -49.76 -8.03
CA LYS A 837 13.30 -48.97 -9.16
C LYS A 837 12.19 -48.44 -10.05
N ILE A 838 11.19 -49.26 -10.39
CA ILE A 838 10.00 -48.82 -11.16
C ILE A 838 9.24 -47.72 -10.39
N SER A 839 9.04 -47.91 -9.09
CA SER A 839 8.39 -46.91 -8.22
C SER A 839 9.13 -45.57 -8.19
N ARG A 840 10.45 -45.61 -8.01
CA ARG A 840 11.31 -44.41 -8.04
C ARG A 840 11.30 -43.73 -9.40
N LEU A 841 11.20 -44.49 -10.50
CA LEU A 841 11.12 -43.92 -11.85
C LEU A 841 9.83 -43.11 -12.02
N TYR A 842 8.69 -43.63 -11.56
CA TYR A 842 7.41 -42.91 -11.57
C TYR A 842 7.46 -41.63 -10.72
N ASN A 843 8.01 -41.71 -9.49
CA ASN A 843 8.18 -40.54 -8.62
C ASN A 843 9.12 -39.48 -9.22
N ALA A 844 10.25 -39.91 -9.81
CA ALA A 844 11.19 -39.00 -10.45
C ALA A 844 10.58 -38.32 -11.69
N ALA A 845 9.80 -39.06 -12.48
CA ALA A 845 9.10 -38.49 -13.63
C ALA A 845 8.03 -37.47 -13.21
N LYS A 846 7.30 -37.74 -12.12
CA LYS A 846 6.31 -36.84 -11.53
C LYS A 846 6.90 -35.58 -10.91
N ASN A 847 8.09 -35.68 -10.29
CA ASN A 847 8.76 -34.57 -9.61
C ASN A 847 9.71 -33.76 -10.51
N GLY A 848 9.87 -34.18 -11.77
CA GLY A 848 10.76 -33.50 -12.72
C GLY A 848 12.26 -33.80 -12.51
N ASP A 849 12.61 -34.85 -11.77
CA ASP A 849 13.99 -35.24 -11.48
C ASP A 849 14.61 -36.01 -12.65
N ALA A 850 15.05 -35.26 -13.67
CA ALA A 850 15.67 -35.81 -14.86
C ALA A 850 16.98 -36.58 -14.59
N ALA A 851 17.69 -36.27 -13.50
CA ALA A 851 18.94 -36.97 -13.15
C ALA A 851 18.67 -38.38 -12.65
N THR A 852 17.67 -38.53 -11.77
CA THR A 852 17.24 -39.84 -11.28
C THR A 852 16.58 -40.67 -12.38
N VAL A 853 15.74 -40.05 -13.23
CA VAL A 853 15.16 -40.74 -14.40
C VAL A 853 16.28 -41.29 -15.29
N ARG A 854 17.26 -40.47 -15.65
CA ARG A 854 18.39 -40.91 -16.49
C ARG A 854 19.12 -42.09 -15.87
N LYS A 855 19.50 -41.97 -14.60
CA LYS A 855 20.21 -43.04 -13.88
C LYS A 855 19.41 -44.35 -13.87
N LEU A 856 18.11 -44.30 -13.59
CA LEU A 856 17.28 -45.51 -13.51
C LEU A 856 17.11 -46.18 -14.87
N VAL A 857 16.98 -45.38 -15.94
CA VAL A 857 16.91 -45.89 -17.32
C VAL A 857 18.25 -46.51 -17.74
N ASP A 858 19.37 -45.85 -17.42
CA ASP A 858 20.73 -46.37 -17.67
C ASP A 858 20.99 -47.68 -16.89
N ASP A 859 20.43 -47.81 -15.68
CA ASP A 859 20.47 -49.01 -14.84
C ASP A 859 19.56 -50.15 -15.35
N GLY A 860 18.90 -49.98 -16.50
CA GLY A 860 18.05 -50.98 -17.16
C GLY A 860 16.61 -51.05 -16.65
N THR A 861 16.14 -50.04 -15.91
CA THR A 861 14.72 -49.98 -15.47
C THR A 861 13.83 -49.72 -16.68
N PRO A 862 12.77 -50.53 -16.94
CA PRO A 862 11.90 -50.35 -18.09
C PRO A 862 11.22 -48.95 -18.09
N PRO A 863 11.51 -48.07 -19.07
CA PRO A 863 11.02 -46.69 -19.07
C PRO A 863 9.55 -46.56 -19.50
N ASP A 864 8.99 -47.60 -20.11
CA ASP A 864 7.65 -47.59 -20.71
C ASP A 864 6.67 -48.58 -20.05
N LYS A 865 7.01 -49.04 -18.84
CA LYS A 865 6.11 -49.87 -18.05
C LYS A 865 4.81 -49.08 -17.82
N GLN A 866 3.67 -49.70 -18.10
CA GLN A 866 2.34 -49.09 -17.95
C GLN A 866 1.76 -49.39 -16.57
N ASN A 867 1.10 -48.40 -15.96
CA ASN A 867 0.29 -48.63 -14.76
C ASN A 867 -1.10 -49.19 -15.12
N ILE A 868 -1.96 -49.44 -14.12
CA ILE A 868 -3.33 -49.96 -14.32
C ILE A 868 -4.19 -49.07 -15.25
N SER A 869 -3.89 -47.77 -15.32
CA SER A 869 -4.55 -46.79 -16.19
C SER A 869 -3.91 -46.68 -17.57
N ARG A 870 -2.96 -47.57 -17.89
CA ARG A 870 -2.13 -47.56 -19.10
C ARG A 870 -1.30 -46.28 -19.27
N GLN A 871 -0.92 -45.66 -18.17
CA GLN A 871 -0.09 -44.45 -18.15
C GLN A 871 1.37 -44.83 -17.92
N THR A 872 2.27 -44.18 -18.65
CA THR A 872 3.72 -44.39 -18.62
C THR A 872 4.41 -43.22 -17.90
N PRO A 873 5.68 -43.34 -17.50
CA PRO A 873 6.46 -42.22 -16.98
C PRO A 873 6.46 -40.99 -17.91
N LEU A 874 6.49 -41.20 -19.23
CA LEU A 874 6.39 -40.13 -20.23
C LEU A 874 5.02 -39.43 -20.20
N TRP A 875 3.95 -40.21 -20.05
CA TRP A 875 2.59 -39.67 -19.91
C TRP A 875 2.49 -38.74 -18.70
N ILE A 876 3.04 -39.13 -17.55
CA ILE A 876 3.02 -38.33 -16.32
C ILE A 876 3.88 -37.07 -16.46
N ALA A 877 5.11 -37.20 -16.96
CA ALA A 877 6.00 -36.06 -17.14
C ALA A 877 5.42 -35.03 -18.12
N SER A 878 4.66 -35.49 -19.13
CA SER A 878 3.99 -34.62 -20.10
C SER A 878 2.82 -33.87 -19.50
N ALA A 879 2.05 -34.52 -18.63
CA ALA A 879 0.97 -33.91 -17.86
C ALA A 879 1.45 -32.82 -16.89
N MET A 880 2.65 -32.99 -16.33
CA MET A 880 3.26 -32.07 -15.36
C MET A 880 4.16 -31.00 -16.01
N GLY A 881 4.32 -31.03 -17.33
CA GLY A 881 5.14 -30.05 -18.06
C GLY A 881 6.65 -30.18 -17.84
N HIS A 882 7.12 -31.34 -17.37
CA HIS A 882 8.53 -31.56 -17.01
C HIS A 882 9.40 -31.85 -18.23
N LYS A 883 9.68 -30.80 -19.02
CA LYS A 883 10.47 -30.84 -20.26
C LYS A 883 11.77 -31.65 -20.14
N ALA A 884 12.56 -31.44 -19.09
CA ALA A 884 13.85 -32.13 -18.93
C ALA A 884 13.71 -33.65 -18.78
N VAL A 885 12.66 -34.11 -18.08
CA VAL A 885 12.33 -35.53 -17.97
C VAL A 885 11.87 -36.07 -19.31
N VAL A 886 10.97 -35.36 -19.99
CA VAL A 886 10.48 -35.74 -21.34
C VAL A 886 11.65 -35.90 -22.31
N GLN A 887 12.64 -34.99 -22.29
CA GLN A 887 13.86 -35.11 -23.10
C GLN A 887 14.67 -36.36 -22.80
N VAL A 888 14.83 -36.72 -21.52
CA VAL A 888 15.57 -37.93 -21.11
C VAL A 888 14.83 -39.19 -21.56
N LEU A 889 13.51 -39.24 -21.41
CA LEU A 889 12.69 -40.38 -21.81
C LEU A 889 12.60 -40.54 -23.34
N LEU A 890 12.60 -39.44 -24.11
CA LEU A 890 12.60 -39.50 -25.57
C LEU A 890 14.00 -39.79 -26.17
N ALA A 891 15.07 -39.71 -25.37
CA ALA A 891 16.42 -40.03 -25.81
C ALA A 891 16.70 -41.56 -25.86
N THR A 892 15.74 -42.38 -25.45
CA THR A 892 15.82 -43.86 -25.51
C THR A 892 14.81 -44.41 -26.52
N ASP A 893 15.26 -45.36 -27.34
CA ASP A 893 14.41 -46.05 -28.33
C ASP A 893 13.37 -46.99 -27.68
N ALA A 894 13.38 -47.14 -26.35
CA ALA A 894 12.51 -48.05 -25.61
C ALA A 894 11.17 -47.43 -25.16
N VAL A 895 10.90 -46.16 -25.50
CA VAL A 895 9.70 -45.42 -25.06
C VAL A 895 8.75 -45.21 -26.24
N ASP A 896 7.52 -45.72 -26.13
CA ASP A 896 6.44 -45.39 -27.05
C ASP A 896 5.77 -44.07 -26.62
N LEU A 897 5.97 -43.03 -27.43
CA LEU A 897 5.44 -41.69 -27.19
C LEU A 897 3.95 -41.53 -27.55
N ASN A 898 3.31 -42.56 -28.12
CA ASN A 898 1.90 -42.58 -28.51
C ASN A 898 1.05 -43.52 -27.65
N VAL A 899 1.57 -44.02 -26.52
CA VAL A 899 0.80 -44.87 -25.59
C VAL A 899 -0.51 -44.18 -25.18
N ARG A 900 -1.60 -44.93 -25.28
CA ARG A 900 -2.95 -44.46 -24.96
C ARG A 900 -3.38 -44.99 -23.60
N SER A 901 -3.77 -44.08 -22.72
CA SER A 901 -4.37 -44.43 -21.42
C SER A 901 -5.70 -45.19 -21.59
N VAL A 902 -6.26 -45.70 -20.50
CA VAL A 902 -7.63 -46.28 -20.51
C VAL A 902 -8.68 -45.28 -21.03
N ALA A 903 -8.45 -43.97 -20.91
CA ALA A 903 -9.30 -42.93 -21.47
C ALA A 903 -9.02 -42.62 -22.96
N GLY A 904 -8.03 -43.28 -23.57
CA GLY A 904 -7.59 -43.05 -24.94
C GLY A 904 -6.65 -41.86 -25.11
N GLN A 905 -6.20 -41.25 -24.02
CA GLN A 905 -5.39 -40.02 -24.03
C GLN A 905 -3.90 -40.33 -24.16
N THR A 906 -3.21 -39.62 -25.05
CA THR A 906 -1.75 -39.70 -25.28
C THR A 906 -0.98 -38.68 -24.41
N PRO A 907 0.35 -38.82 -24.27
CA PRO A 907 1.19 -37.78 -23.66
C PRO A 907 1.01 -36.40 -24.29
N LEU A 908 0.85 -36.33 -25.63
CA LEU A 908 0.59 -35.08 -26.36
C LEU A 908 -0.77 -34.48 -25.98
N PHE A 909 -1.83 -35.31 -25.88
CA PHE A 909 -3.14 -34.84 -25.44
C PHE A 909 -3.05 -34.16 -24.06
N LEU A 910 -2.34 -34.77 -23.12
CA LEU A 910 -2.19 -34.23 -21.76
C LEU A 910 -1.36 -32.95 -21.73
N ALA A 911 -0.21 -32.91 -22.42
CA ALA A 911 0.58 -31.69 -22.53
C ALA A 911 -0.23 -30.54 -23.15
N ALA A 912 -1.12 -30.85 -24.10
CA ALA A 912 -1.98 -29.87 -24.73
C ALA A 912 -3.12 -29.38 -23.82
N ALA A 913 -3.82 -30.30 -23.14
CA ALA A 913 -4.89 -29.97 -22.19
C ALA A 913 -4.37 -29.17 -20.98
N CYS A 914 -3.18 -29.53 -20.47
CA CYS A 914 -2.54 -28.89 -19.32
C CYS A 914 -1.80 -27.59 -19.67
N GLY A 915 -1.61 -27.26 -20.95
CA GLY A 915 -1.06 -25.98 -21.39
C GLY A 915 0.47 -25.90 -21.35
N HIS A 916 1.18 -26.95 -21.73
CA HIS A 916 2.64 -27.03 -21.68
C HIS A 916 3.28 -26.93 -23.09
N PRO A 917 3.44 -25.70 -23.65
CA PRO A 917 3.82 -25.50 -25.05
C PRO A 917 5.19 -26.08 -25.40
N GLU A 918 6.17 -26.03 -24.49
CA GLU A 918 7.51 -26.56 -24.72
C GLU A 918 7.53 -28.09 -24.78
N VAL A 919 6.66 -28.75 -24.02
CA VAL A 919 6.50 -30.21 -24.05
C VAL A 919 5.74 -30.62 -25.30
N VAL A 920 4.67 -29.89 -25.67
CA VAL A 920 3.92 -30.11 -26.92
C VAL A 920 4.86 -30.05 -28.11
N LYS A 921 5.68 -28.99 -28.20
CA LYS A 921 6.66 -28.84 -29.28
C LYS A 921 7.66 -30.01 -29.31
N LEU A 922 8.21 -30.37 -28.14
CA LEU A 922 9.17 -31.45 -28.03
C LEU A 922 8.61 -32.80 -28.47
N LEU A 923 7.36 -33.12 -28.10
CA LEU A 923 6.68 -34.35 -28.51
C LEU A 923 6.41 -34.38 -30.01
N LEU A 924 5.96 -33.26 -30.60
CA LEU A 924 5.75 -33.14 -32.05
C LEU A 924 7.05 -33.27 -32.84
N ASP A 925 8.14 -32.67 -32.35
CA ASP A 925 9.47 -32.77 -32.96
C ASP A 925 10.00 -34.22 -33.00
N HIS A 926 9.55 -35.08 -32.08
CA HIS A 926 9.88 -36.51 -32.03
C HIS A 926 8.80 -37.41 -32.70
N GLY A 927 7.83 -36.83 -33.41
CA GLY A 927 6.86 -37.59 -34.22
C GLY A 927 5.60 -38.06 -33.48
N ALA A 928 5.18 -37.36 -32.43
CA ALA A 928 3.90 -37.65 -31.77
C ALA A 928 2.69 -37.51 -32.71
N GLU A 929 1.77 -38.47 -32.63
CA GLU A 929 0.54 -38.45 -33.41
C GLU A 929 -0.38 -37.31 -32.96
N GLN A 930 -0.50 -36.30 -33.82
CA GLN A 930 -1.19 -35.05 -33.49
C GLN A 930 -2.72 -35.19 -33.37
N ASN A 931 -3.31 -36.14 -34.09
CA ASN A 931 -4.76 -36.25 -34.28
C ASN A 931 -5.41 -37.43 -33.54
N CYS A 932 -4.72 -38.03 -32.55
CA CYS A 932 -5.32 -39.07 -31.72
C CYS A 932 -6.52 -38.53 -30.94
N ILE A 933 -7.66 -39.19 -31.05
CA ILE A 933 -8.86 -38.84 -30.28
C ILE A 933 -8.96 -39.67 -28.99
N ASP A 934 -9.39 -39.05 -27.90
CA ASP A 934 -9.73 -39.77 -26.66
C ASP A 934 -11.08 -40.52 -26.80
N LYS A 935 -11.49 -41.27 -25.78
CA LYS A 935 -12.80 -41.95 -25.75
C LYS A 935 -13.99 -40.99 -25.82
N GLY A 936 -13.79 -39.71 -25.54
CA GLY A 936 -14.79 -38.65 -25.68
C GLY A 936 -14.76 -37.95 -27.04
N GLY A 937 -13.99 -38.43 -28.01
CA GLY A 937 -13.88 -37.84 -29.34
C GLY A 937 -13.07 -36.54 -29.41
N ARG A 938 -12.28 -36.22 -28.38
CA ARG A 938 -11.47 -34.99 -28.32
C ARG A 938 -10.07 -35.25 -28.84
N SER A 939 -9.53 -34.35 -29.66
CA SER A 939 -8.13 -34.32 -30.07
C SER A 939 -7.30 -33.44 -29.12
N PRO A 940 -5.96 -33.49 -29.15
CA PRO A 940 -5.11 -32.55 -28.42
C PRO A 940 -5.47 -31.07 -28.71
N LEU A 941 -5.83 -30.75 -29.96
CA LEU A 941 -6.24 -29.40 -30.35
C LEU A 941 -7.58 -29.00 -29.72
N SER A 942 -8.60 -29.87 -29.78
CA SER A 942 -9.91 -29.54 -29.20
C SER A 942 -9.85 -29.51 -27.66
N ALA A 943 -8.98 -30.31 -27.04
CA ALA A 943 -8.69 -30.22 -25.61
C ALA A 943 -8.01 -28.88 -25.26
N ALA A 944 -6.99 -28.45 -26.00
CA ALA A 944 -6.33 -27.16 -25.78
C ALA A 944 -7.30 -25.97 -25.92
N GLN A 945 -8.24 -26.03 -26.87
CA GLN A 945 -9.30 -25.02 -27.04
C GLN A 945 -10.28 -25.00 -25.86
N LEU A 946 -10.75 -26.18 -25.44
CA LEU A 946 -11.68 -26.34 -24.31
C LEU A 946 -11.08 -25.80 -23.01
N TYR A 947 -9.79 -26.05 -22.78
CA TYR A 947 -9.06 -25.58 -21.61
C TYR A 947 -8.36 -24.21 -21.82
N HIS A 948 -8.69 -23.49 -22.90
CA HIS A 948 -8.22 -22.13 -23.21
C HIS A 948 -6.69 -21.93 -23.26
N GLN A 949 -5.96 -22.95 -23.73
CA GLN A 949 -4.49 -22.94 -23.82
C GLN A 949 -3.99 -22.27 -25.10
N ALA A 950 -4.14 -20.94 -25.20
CA ALA A 950 -3.88 -20.16 -26.42
C ALA A 950 -2.54 -20.47 -27.11
N LYS A 951 -1.43 -20.48 -26.37
CA LYS A 951 -0.10 -20.78 -26.94
C LYS A 951 0.03 -22.19 -27.51
N VAL A 952 -0.66 -23.15 -26.92
CA VAL A 952 -0.68 -24.55 -27.40
C VAL A 952 -1.54 -24.66 -28.66
N VAL A 953 -2.68 -23.97 -28.70
CA VAL A 953 -3.54 -23.89 -29.89
C VAL A 953 -2.76 -23.35 -31.08
N ASP A 954 -1.98 -22.28 -30.88
CA ASP A 954 -1.12 -21.72 -31.93
C ASP A 954 -0.09 -22.75 -32.43
N ILE A 955 0.61 -23.44 -31.52
CA ILE A 955 1.62 -24.46 -31.89
C ILE A 955 0.97 -25.62 -32.67
N LEU A 956 -0.14 -26.17 -32.19
CA LEU A 956 -0.81 -27.30 -32.85
C LEU A 956 -1.35 -26.90 -34.22
N THR A 957 -1.96 -25.71 -34.36
CA THR A 957 -2.45 -25.23 -35.66
C THR A 957 -1.31 -24.94 -36.65
N GLU A 958 -0.16 -24.45 -36.17
CA GLU A 958 1.01 -24.23 -37.01
C GLU A 958 1.60 -25.55 -37.54
N TYR A 959 1.72 -26.58 -36.70
CA TYR A 959 2.20 -27.92 -37.13
C TYR A 959 1.24 -28.58 -38.12
N ASP A 960 -0.08 -28.46 -37.92
CA ASP A 960 -1.10 -29.01 -38.82
C ASP A 960 -1.00 -28.38 -40.23
N ALA A 961 -0.81 -27.05 -40.28
CA ALA A 961 -0.59 -26.32 -41.53
C ALA A 961 0.74 -26.71 -42.23
N GLN A 962 1.76 -27.14 -41.48
CA GLN A 962 3.03 -27.62 -42.04
C GLN A 962 2.91 -29.05 -42.60
N GLU A 963 2.21 -29.95 -41.92
CA GLU A 963 1.94 -31.32 -42.39
C GLU A 963 1.09 -31.34 -43.67
N HIS A 964 0.07 -30.49 -43.75
CA HIS A 964 -0.73 -30.32 -44.98
C HIS A 964 0.10 -29.80 -46.17
N LYS A 965 1.07 -28.91 -45.93
CA LYS A 965 2.02 -28.44 -46.98
C LYS A 965 3.01 -29.53 -47.41
N ARG A 966 3.39 -30.46 -46.53
CA ARG A 966 4.26 -31.60 -46.84
C ARG A 966 3.53 -32.67 -47.67
N HIS A 967 2.29 -32.99 -47.32
CA HIS A 967 1.47 -33.96 -48.06
C HIS A 967 1.04 -33.44 -49.44
N GLY A 968 0.70 -32.15 -49.57
CA GLY A 968 0.37 -31.52 -50.86
C GLY A 968 1.53 -31.42 -51.86
N ARG A 969 2.78 -31.61 -51.43
CA ARG A 969 3.97 -31.69 -52.31
C ARG A 969 4.24 -33.10 -52.84
N ASN A 970 3.79 -34.14 -52.14
CA ASN A 970 4.00 -35.54 -52.57
C ASN A 970 2.88 -36.06 -53.48
N SER A 971 1.67 -35.50 -53.44
CA SER A 971 0.58 -35.85 -54.39
C SER A 971 0.73 -35.24 -55.80
N GLY A 972 1.81 -34.50 -56.05
CA GLY A 972 2.16 -33.93 -57.37
C GLY A 972 3.26 -34.70 -58.11
N ARG A 973 3.63 -35.88 -57.62
CA ARG A 973 4.58 -36.81 -58.26
C ARG A 973 4.04 -38.25 -58.21
N GLU A 974 2.92 -38.49 -58.89
CA GLU A 974 2.57 -39.79 -59.48
C GLU A 974 2.24 -39.60 -60.95
#